data_AF-A0A8J2HJF1-F1
#
_entry.id   AF-A0A8J2HJF1-F1
#
_cell.length_a   1.000
_cell.length_b   1.000
_cell.length_c   1.000
_cell.angle_alpha   90.00
_cell.angle_beta   90.00
_cell.angle_gamma   90.00
#
_symmetry.space_group_name_H-M   'P 1'
#
loop_
_entity.id
_entity.type
_entity.pdbx_description
1 polymer ?
#
loop_
_entity_poly.entity_id
_entity_poly.type
_entity_poly.pdbx_seq_one_letter_code
_entity_poly.pdbx_strand_id
1 'polypeptide(L)'
;MRRLNNQAYMHPKEDFLLTFHERSMVKGCTNCDTSCESCSTGEYAKLLEIVYRLPVKLMVVAKKFIIAKYFEGEPQPSDLKLVEEELPEIRDGEILVEAEYLSVDPYMRRYTIRYPLNSTMIGGQVAKIIESKNANYPIGKRIVGRLGWRTYTIINIDKNDDGSKLYFKPYLLPDLDDLPVSLGLGVLGNTGNTAYFGFTEICMPKTGETLVVSGAAGAVGSHVGQIGKILGMKVIGIAGSDEKCKWITSDLGFDHAINYKTQDVATELKKVAPQRVDCYFDNVGGEISSAVIYQMNPYGRVSVCGSISAYNANPDALPKCTITQPAMVMQQLKVEGFQWLRWKDRLMEGVEKNLQWVREGKLKYRETVTEGFENMFDAFSQMLRGEPQPTDLKLVQEELPAIKDGEYLVEAEYLSVDPYMRRYTMRYPLNSTMIGFQIAKIIESRHPDYPVGKRIMAHIGWRTHTIIDANSTEEEGMLNFKPYVLPDFGDLPPSLALGMLGMPGNTAYFGFTEICKPKTGETLVVSGAAGAVGSHVGQIGKILGLKVIGIAGSDEKCKWITKDLGFDHAINYKTQNVAEELKKFAPDGVDCYFDNVGGEISSTIIYQMNLYGRVAVCGSISAYNAELNSLPKCTIIQPPIVTQQIKLEGFMVMRWLDRWMEGIQKNLKWIHEGKLVYHETVTEGFDKMFDAFVGEPKATDVKIVEEELPPIKDGGICLIKILININLQIMFKKISEYLVEAEYLSVDPYMRFFSNKLPLNSTMIGAQVSKIIESKNPDYPVGSRVVGRIGWRTHTIINLNNFSENTVYSIKPYLLPDFEDLPLSLALGVLGHPGNTAYFGFIEICKPKTGETLVVSGAAGAVGSHVGQIGKILGLKVIGIAGSDEKCNWITKDLGFDHAINYKTQNVAEELKKFAPNGIDCYFDNVGGEISSVVMHQMNPFGRVSICGSISAYNEDPGSLPQCTEVFSTILDNQLQVEGFITIRWMDRFRESFNKNFQWIQEEKLVYHETVTDGFDNMFDAFVDMLHGKNLGKAIVKV
;
A
#
# COMPACT_ATOMS: atom_id res chain seq x y z
N MET A 1 55.20 -26.01 21.76
CA MET A 1 55.83 -24.95 22.60
C MET A 1 55.52 -23.58 22.00
N ARG A 2 55.53 -22.48 22.76
CA ARG A 2 55.48 -21.11 22.21
C ARG A 2 56.88 -20.65 21.81
N ARG A 3 57.06 -20.11 20.59
CA ARG A 3 57.62 -18.75 20.33
C ARG A 3 57.80 -18.45 18.82
N LEU A 4 57.12 -17.38 18.39
CA LEU A 4 57.62 -16.25 17.59
C LEU A 4 58.36 -16.48 16.24
N ASN A 5 57.76 -15.87 15.20
CA ASN A 5 58.41 -15.06 14.15
C ASN A 5 59.24 -15.79 13.05
N ASN A 6 59.36 -15.29 11.81
CA ASN A 6 58.95 -13.99 11.26
C ASN A 6 58.61 -14.00 9.75
N GLN A 7 57.69 -13.11 9.35
CA GLN A 7 57.62 -12.37 8.06
C GLN A 7 57.35 -13.05 6.69
N ALA A 8 56.77 -12.20 5.83
CA ALA A 8 56.75 -12.23 4.34
C ALA A 8 55.93 -13.31 3.60
N TYR A 9 54.67 -12.98 3.30
CA TYR A 9 53.98 -13.43 2.09
C TYR A 9 53.16 -12.30 1.46
N MET A 10 53.22 -12.19 0.13
CA MET A 10 52.24 -11.49 -0.70
C MET A 10 51.56 -12.51 -1.64
N HIS A 11 50.33 -12.21 -2.03
CA HIS A 11 49.55 -12.89 -3.08
C HIS A 11 50.16 -12.66 -4.49
N PRO A 12 49.63 -13.22 -5.61
CA PRO A 12 48.46 -14.12 -5.78
C PRO A 12 48.70 -15.37 -6.66
N LYS A 13 47.71 -16.28 -6.76
CA LYS A 13 46.98 -16.67 -8.02
C LYS A 13 46.37 -18.09 -8.00
N GLU A 14 45.09 -18.13 -8.40
CA GLU A 14 44.43 -18.98 -9.41
C GLU A 14 44.77 -20.49 -9.56
N ASP A 15 43.67 -21.27 -9.58
CA ASP A 15 43.34 -22.42 -10.44
C ASP A 15 44.30 -23.62 -10.61
N PHE A 16 43.74 -24.81 -10.34
CA PHE A 16 44.00 -25.99 -11.17
C PHE A 16 42.74 -26.84 -11.36
N LEU A 17 42.48 -27.23 -12.62
CA LEU A 17 41.34 -28.04 -13.04
C LEU A 17 41.81 -29.35 -13.69
N LEU A 18 40.91 -30.35 -13.64
CA LEU A 18 40.75 -31.48 -14.58
C LEU A 18 41.63 -32.75 -14.52
N THR A 19 40.90 -33.84 -14.73
CA THR A 19 41.24 -35.11 -15.42
C THR A 19 42.15 -36.16 -14.77
N PHE A 20 41.49 -37.23 -14.30
CA PHE A 20 41.87 -38.60 -14.63
C PHE A 20 41.75 -38.84 -16.14
N HIS A 21 42.69 -39.58 -16.74
CA HIS A 21 42.40 -40.52 -17.83
C HIS A 21 43.42 -41.67 -17.85
N GLU A 22 42.93 -42.89 -18.04
CA GLU A 22 43.76 -44.09 -18.08
C GLU A 22 44.45 -44.25 -19.45
N ARG A 23 45.64 -44.86 -19.48
CA ARG A 23 45.89 -46.06 -20.32
C ARG A 23 47.26 -46.73 -20.12
N SER A 24 47.17 -48.07 -20.07
CA SER A 24 48.05 -49.03 -20.76
C SER A 24 49.36 -49.53 -20.12
N MET A 25 49.51 -50.87 -20.25
CA MET A 25 50.74 -51.69 -20.30
C MET A 25 51.60 -51.94 -19.05
N VAL A 26 51.34 -53.12 -18.48
CA VAL A 26 52.29 -54.00 -17.80
C VAL A 26 53.68 -54.02 -18.46
N LYS A 27 54.74 -53.82 -17.66
CA LYS A 27 56.10 -54.34 -17.87
C LYS A 27 56.77 -54.59 -16.52
N GLY A 28 57.68 -55.58 -16.46
CA GLY A 28 58.65 -55.72 -15.36
C GLY A 28 58.35 -56.81 -14.32
N CYS A 29 58.28 -58.08 -14.74
CA CYS A 29 58.52 -59.21 -13.82
C CYS A 29 59.88 -59.83 -14.16
N THR A 30 60.88 -59.61 -13.29
CA THR A 30 62.19 -60.28 -13.34
C THR A 30 62.75 -60.42 -11.92
N ASN A 31 62.36 -61.51 -11.24
CA ASN A 31 63.22 -62.40 -10.44
C ASN A 31 62.34 -63.18 -9.44
N CYS A 32 62.06 -64.44 -9.80
CA CYS A 32 61.65 -65.45 -8.83
C CYS A 32 62.92 -66.15 -8.32
N ASP A 33 62.93 -66.59 -7.06
CA ASP A 33 63.37 -67.96 -6.74
C ASP A 33 63.07 -68.34 -5.28
N THR A 34 63.08 -69.64 -5.00
CA THR A 34 62.96 -70.28 -3.66
C THR A 34 61.66 -70.09 -2.87
N SER A 35 60.65 -70.87 -3.27
CA SER A 35 59.75 -71.67 -2.40
C SER A 35 59.67 -71.36 -0.89
N CYS A 36 58.50 -70.88 -0.43
CA CYS A 36 58.04 -71.07 0.95
C CYS A 36 56.51 -71.21 0.98
N GLU A 37 56.00 -72.43 1.20
CA GLU A 37 54.55 -72.72 1.27
C GLU A 37 53.94 -72.37 2.64
N SER A 38 54.07 -71.11 3.08
CA SER A 38 53.41 -70.67 4.33
C SER A 38 53.17 -69.16 4.45
N CYS A 39 52.29 -68.59 3.63
CA CYS A 39 51.40 -67.51 4.09
C CYS A 39 50.19 -67.33 3.17
N SER A 40 48.99 -67.64 3.65
CA SER A 40 47.76 -67.53 2.87
C SER A 40 47.32 -66.07 2.70
N THR A 41 47.16 -65.63 1.45
CA THR A 41 46.44 -64.40 1.10
C THR A 41 45.01 -64.46 1.64
N GLY A 42 44.69 -63.65 2.68
CA GLY A 42 43.38 -63.73 3.36
C GLY A 42 42.80 -62.42 3.86
N GLU A 43 43.61 -61.53 4.46
CA GLU A 43 43.07 -60.38 5.22
C GLU A 43 43.14 -59.04 4.47
N TYR A 44 44.22 -58.74 3.76
CA TYR A 44 44.37 -57.46 3.05
C TYR A 44 43.35 -57.25 1.92
N ALA A 45 42.95 -58.32 1.22
CA ALA A 45 41.88 -58.25 0.21
C ALA A 45 40.51 -57.95 0.85
N LYS A 46 40.22 -58.57 2.01
CA LYS A 46 38.97 -58.33 2.75
C LYS A 46 38.89 -56.92 3.32
N LEU A 47 39.99 -56.35 3.82
CA LEU A 47 40.01 -54.98 4.31
C LEU A 47 39.68 -53.96 3.21
N LEU A 48 40.23 -54.12 1.99
CA LEU A 48 39.87 -53.27 0.86
C LEU A 48 38.43 -53.46 0.40
N GLU A 49 37.90 -54.68 0.35
CA GLU A 49 36.51 -54.92 -0.04
C GLU A 49 35.52 -54.40 1.02
N ILE A 50 35.86 -54.46 2.32
CA ILE A 50 35.04 -53.92 3.42
C ILE A 50 35.02 -52.38 3.38
N VAL A 51 36.17 -51.72 3.18
CA VAL A 51 36.24 -50.25 3.11
C VAL A 51 35.47 -49.69 1.90
N TYR A 52 35.42 -50.42 0.78
CA TYR A 52 34.63 -50.04 -0.41
C TYR A 52 33.16 -50.54 -0.40
N ARG A 53 32.72 -51.30 0.62
CA ARG A 53 31.31 -51.76 0.76
C ARG A 53 30.63 -51.35 2.06
N LEU A 54 31.27 -50.55 2.91
CA LEU A 54 30.55 -49.79 3.93
C LEU A 54 29.84 -48.60 3.25
N PRO A 55 28.50 -48.54 3.22
CA PRO A 55 27.80 -47.34 2.81
C PRO A 55 28.03 -46.27 3.89
N VAL A 56 28.97 -45.36 3.65
CA VAL A 56 29.10 -44.13 4.43
C VAL A 56 27.86 -43.29 4.16
N LYS A 57 26.82 -43.50 4.97
CA LYS A 57 25.54 -42.81 4.86
C LYS A 57 25.75 -41.32 5.09
N LEU A 58 25.68 -40.54 4.01
CA LEU A 58 25.62 -39.09 4.05
C LEU A 58 24.27 -38.69 4.64
N MET A 59 24.22 -38.53 5.97
CA MET A 59 23.08 -37.94 6.67
C MET A 59 22.96 -36.47 6.25
N VAL A 60 21.85 -36.12 5.62
CA VAL A 60 21.60 -34.76 5.12
C VAL A 60 20.94 -33.94 6.21
N VAL A 61 21.65 -32.92 6.69
CA VAL A 61 21.14 -31.98 7.71
C VAL A 61 20.53 -30.76 7.01
N ALA A 62 19.21 -30.66 7.07
CA ALA A 62 18.46 -29.51 6.56
C ALA A 62 18.40 -28.39 7.60
N LYS A 63 19.00 -27.24 7.29
CA LYS A 63 18.70 -25.97 7.96
C LYS A 63 17.35 -25.44 7.47
N LYS A 64 16.47 -25.01 8.39
CA LYS A 64 15.16 -24.41 8.07
C LYS A 64 14.76 -23.32 9.05
N PHE A 65 14.04 -22.30 8.58
CA PHE A 65 13.36 -21.35 9.47
C PHE A 65 11.98 -21.88 9.85
N ILE A 66 11.62 -21.80 11.13
CA ILE A 66 10.29 -22.10 11.65
C ILE A 66 9.63 -20.85 12.24
N ILE A 67 8.30 -20.81 12.19
CA ILE A 67 7.47 -19.73 12.72
C ILE A 67 7.45 -19.84 14.26
N ALA A 68 8.23 -19.01 14.96
CA ALA A 68 8.27 -18.98 16.43
C ALA A 68 7.11 -18.16 17.03
N LYS A 69 6.68 -17.11 16.32
CA LYS A 69 5.49 -16.29 16.61
C LYS A 69 4.82 -15.87 15.30
N TYR A 70 3.57 -15.41 15.38
CA TYR A 70 2.97 -14.67 14.27
C TYR A 70 3.45 -13.20 14.29
N PHE A 71 3.56 -12.57 13.12
CA PHE A 71 4.07 -11.21 13.01
C PHE A 71 3.05 -10.17 13.51
N GLU A 72 3.38 -9.49 14.60
CA GLU A 72 2.62 -8.34 15.12
C GLU A 72 3.38 -7.04 14.79
N GLY A 73 2.73 -6.09 14.11
CA GLY A 73 3.42 -4.90 13.59
C GLY A 73 4.45 -5.24 12.51
N GLU A 74 5.66 -4.71 12.62
CA GLU A 74 6.77 -5.10 11.74
C GLU A 74 7.37 -6.45 12.18
N PRO A 75 7.74 -7.36 11.27
CA PRO A 75 8.43 -8.61 11.64
C PRO A 75 9.68 -8.36 12.48
N GLN A 76 9.83 -9.14 13.55
CA GLN A 76 11.01 -9.09 14.43
C GLN A 76 11.86 -10.37 14.26
N PRO A 77 13.19 -10.32 14.50
CA PRO A 77 14.04 -11.51 14.49
C PRO A 77 13.57 -12.61 15.46
N SER A 78 12.77 -12.26 16.48
CA SER A 78 12.20 -13.21 17.44
C SER A 78 11.04 -14.06 16.91
N ASP A 79 10.50 -13.72 15.74
CA ASP A 79 9.25 -14.28 15.23
C ASP A 79 9.51 -15.50 14.35
N LEU A 80 10.72 -15.63 13.83
CA LEU A 80 11.25 -16.83 13.20
C LEU A 80 12.39 -17.42 14.04
N LYS A 81 12.63 -18.72 13.88
CA LYS A 81 13.78 -19.41 14.48
C LYS A 81 14.45 -20.31 13.46
N LEU A 82 15.76 -20.19 13.31
CA LEU A 82 16.58 -21.15 12.57
C LEU A 82 16.72 -22.44 13.39
N VAL A 83 16.45 -23.59 12.76
CA VAL A 83 16.63 -24.93 13.33
C VAL A 83 17.24 -25.88 12.30
N GLU A 84 17.84 -26.96 12.78
CA GLU A 84 18.40 -28.03 11.96
C GLU A 84 17.55 -29.31 12.09
N GLU A 85 17.48 -30.10 11.02
CA GLU A 85 16.66 -31.30 10.90
C GLU A 85 17.41 -32.37 10.10
N GLU A 86 17.59 -33.57 10.67
CA GLU A 86 18.16 -34.71 9.94
C GLU A 86 17.10 -35.31 9.01
N LEU A 87 17.41 -35.41 7.71
CA LEU A 87 16.50 -35.99 6.73
C LEU A 87 16.73 -37.52 6.60
N PRO A 88 15.65 -38.32 6.47
CA PRO A 88 15.75 -39.76 6.21
C PRO A 88 16.18 -40.06 4.76
N GLU A 89 16.49 -41.31 4.46
CA GLU A 89 16.65 -41.78 3.08
C GLU A 89 15.32 -41.67 2.30
N ILE A 90 15.39 -41.23 1.04
CA ILE A 90 14.20 -41.11 0.18
C ILE A 90 13.61 -42.47 -0.18
N ARG A 91 12.29 -42.50 -0.38
CA ARG A 91 11.51 -43.69 -0.77
C ARG A 91 11.11 -43.66 -2.24
N ASP A 92 10.46 -44.72 -2.71
CA ASP A 92 10.03 -44.82 -4.12
C ASP A 92 9.04 -43.71 -4.49
N GLY A 93 9.31 -43.02 -5.61
CA GLY A 93 8.58 -41.83 -6.06
C GLY A 93 8.94 -40.53 -5.33
N GLU A 94 9.78 -40.57 -4.29
CA GLU A 94 10.35 -39.38 -3.65
C GLU A 94 11.61 -38.89 -4.39
N ILE A 95 11.91 -37.60 -4.25
CA ILE A 95 13.18 -36.98 -4.64
C ILE A 95 13.73 -36.13 -3.48
N LEU A 96 15.05 -35.98 -3.43
CA LEU A 96 15.75 -35.04 -2.55
C LEU A 96 16.24 -33.86 -3.38
N VAL A 97 15.90 -32.65 -2.95
CA VAL A 97 16.34 -31.40 -3.59
C VAL A 97 17.09 -30.48 -2.65
N GLU A 98 18.08 -29.79 -3.20
CA GLU A 98 18.92 -28.75 -2.60
C GLU A 98 18.43 -27.37 -3.08
N ALA A 99 18.17 -26.44 -2.17
CA ALA A 99 17.68 -25.10 -2.51
C ALA A 99 18.82 -24.22 -3.04
N GLU A 100 18.69 -23.73 -4.28
CA GLU A 100 19.65 -22.79 -4.88
C GLU A 100 19.18 -21.33 -4.73
N TYR A 101 17.88 -21.08 -4.86
CA TYR A 101 17.27 -19.77 -4.59
C TYR A 101 15.95 -19.95 -3.84
N LEU A 102 15.63 -18.99 -2.95
CA LEU A 102 14.39 -18.96 -2.17
C LEU A 102 13.70 -17.60 -2.35
N SER A 103 12.37 -17.57 -2.37
CA SER A 103 11.62 -16.32 -2.50
C SER A 103 11.39 -15.62 -1.16
N VAL A 104 11.36 -14.29 -1.21
CA VAL A 104 10.75 -13.41 -0.21
C VAL A 104 9.62 -12.65 -0.91
N ASP A 105 8.41 -12.71 -0.37
CA ASP A 105 7.20 -12.19 -1.03
C ASP A 105 6.32 -11.41 -0.03
N PRO A 106 5.72 -10.26 -0.40
CA PRO A 106 4.90 -9.45 0.52
C PRO A 106 3.71 -10.19 1.13
N TYR A 107 3.15 -11.19 0.43
CA TYR A 107 2.04 -12.00 0.95
C TYR A 107 2.44 -12.82 2.19
N MET A 108 3.74 -13.15 2.36
CA MET A 108 4.19 -14.05 3.42
C MET A 108 3.83 -13.49 4.80
N ARG A 109 4.03 -12.18 5.03
CA ARG A 109 3.66 -11.50 6.28
C ARG A 109 2.22 -11.83 6.71
N ARG A 110 1.27 -11.72 5.77
CA ARG A 110 -0.15 -11.88 6.04
C ARG A 110 -0.61 -13.35 6.02
N TYR A 111 0.08 -14.22 5.28
CA TYR A 111 -0.32 -15.64 5.13
C TYR A 111 0.36 -16.59 6.12
N THR A 112 1.42 -16.17 6.82
CA THR A 112 2.06 -16.95 7.89
C THR A 112 1.09 -17.33 9.03
N ILE A 113 0.10 -16.48 9.36
CA ILE A 113 -0.93 -16.78 10.38
C ILE A 113 -1.83 -17.99 10.03
N ARG A 114 -1.80 -18.47 8.78
CA ARG A 114 -2.55 -19.65 8.31
C ARG A 114 -1.83 -20.97 8.61
N TYR A 115 -0.63 -20.95 9.21
CA TYR A 115 0.22 -22.12 9.47
C TYR A 115 0.50 -22.25 10.98
N PRO A 116 0.43 -23.44 11.59
CA PRO A 116 0.71 -23.61 13.02
C PRO A 116 2.11 -23.13 13.41
N LEU A 117 2.27 -22.59 14.62
CA LEU A 117 3.58 -22.28 15.18
C LEU A 117 4.50 -23.52 15.17
N ASN A 118 5.79 -23.29 14.95
CA ASN A 118 6.84 -24.26 14.65
C ASN A 118 6.78 -24.93 13.26
N SER A 119 5.78 -24.60 12.41
CA SER A 119 5.84 -24.95 10.98
C SER A 119 6.98 -24.21 10.28
N THR A 120 7.51 -24.77 9.19
CA THR A 120 8.51 -24.09 8.34
C THR A 120 7.93 -22.80 7.76
N MET A 121 8.73 -21.73 7.76
CA MET A 121 8.36 -20.46 7.12
C MET A 121 8.11 -20.67 5.62
N ILE A 122 7.07 -20.02 5.10
CA ILE A 122 6.55 -20.28 3.76
C ILE A 122 7.33 -19.54 2.67
N GLY A 123 7.55 -20.19 1.51
CA GLY A 123 8.26 -19.59 0.39
C GLY A 123 8.37 -20.52 -0.82
N GLY A 124 8.65 -19.92 -1.98
CA GLY A 124 9.04 -20.65 -3.19
C GLY A 124 10.53 -20.99 -3.19
N GLN A 125 10.90 -22.01 -3.94
CA GLN A 125 12.29 -22.38 -4.23
C GLN A 125 12.50 -22.66 -5.72
N VAL A 126 13.68 -22.28 -6.21
CA VAL A 126 14.34 -22.99 -7.31
C VAL A 126 15.32 -23.95 -6.65
N ALA A 127 15.12 -25.25 -6.86
CA ALA A 127 15.84 -26.30 -6.17
C ALA A 127 16.36 -27.36 -7.15
N LYS A 128 17.60 -27.80 -6.93
CA LYS A 128 18.32 -28.77 -7.74
C LYS A 128 18.07 -30.18 -7.21
N ILE A 129 17.77 -31.12 -8.10
CA ILE A 129 17.56 -32.52 -7.76
C ILE A 129 18.93 -33.18 -7.51
N ILE A 130 19.18 -33.65 -6.29
CA ILE A 130 20.45 -34.28 -5.91
C ILE A 130 20.33 -35.80 -5.69
N GLU A 131 19.16 -36.30 -5.29
CA GLU A 131 18.82 -37.73 -5.33
C GLU A 131 17.38 -37.89 -5.85
N SER A 132 17.09 -38.98 -6.57
CA SER A 132 15.76 -39.23 -7.12
C SER A 132 15.43 -40.71 -7.22
N LYS A 133 14.22 -41.07 -6.78
CA LYS A 133 13.55 -42.35 -7.06
C LYS A 133 12.27 -42.13 -7.87
N ASN A 134 12.24 -41.07 -8.68
CA ASN A 134 11.15 -40.75 -9.60
C ASN A 134 11.70 -40.45 -11.02
N ALA A 135 11.42 -41.33 -11.98
CA ALA A 135 12.01 -41.28 -13.32
C ALA A 135 11.66 -39.99 -14.11
N ASN A 136 10.57 -39.30 -13.76
CA ASN A 136 10.17 -38.04 -14.39
C ASN A 136 11.00 -36.83 -13.89
N TYR A 137 11.75 -37.00 -12.80
CA TYR A 137 12.51 -35.95 -12.13
C TYR A 137 13.97 -36.39 -11.96
N PRO A 138 14.79 -36.32 -13.03
CA PRO A 138 16.16 -36.82 -13.03
C PRO A 138 17.12 -35.92 -12.25
N ILE A 139 18.14 -36.56 -11.64
CA ILE A 139 19.21 -35.89 -10.89
C ILE A 139 19.93 -34.85 -11.77
N GLY A 140 20.26 -33.70 -11.19
CA GLY A 140 20.94 -32.58 -11.86
C GLY A 140 20.02 -31.60 -12.58
N LYS A 141 18.75 -31.93 -12.84
CA LYS A 141 17.74 -30.94 -13.26
C LYS A 141 17.22 -30.14 -12.06
N ARG A 142 16.52 -29.04 -12.35
CA ARG A 142 15.97 -28.10 -11.36
C ARG A 142 14.45 -28.14 -11.36
N ILE A 143 13.84 -27.89 -10.21
CA ILE A 143 12.40 -27.70 -10.06
C ILE A 143 12.10 -26.31 -9.51
N VAL A 144 10.90 -25.81 -9.84
CA VAL A 144 10.24 -24.72 -9.11
C VAL A 144 9.15 -25.33 -8.23
N GLY A 145 9.12 -24.96 -6.95
CA GLY A 145 8.13 -25.50 -6.01
C GLY A 145 8.01 -24.68 -4.73
N ARG A 146 6.88 -24.83 -4.04
CA ARG A 146 6.60 -24.16 -2.76
C ARG A 146 7.09 -25.02 -1.58
N LEU A 147 8.40 -24.99 -1.33
CA LEU A 147 9.07 -25.89 -0.37
C LEU A 147 9.39 -25.23 0.99
N GLY A 148 9.14 -23.92 1.13
CA GLY A 148 9.41 -23.16 2.35
C GLY A 148 10.87 -22.71 2.47
N TRP A 149 11.21 -22.02 3.57
CA TRP A 149 12.58 -21.60 3.86
C TRP A 149 13.36 -22.75 4.52
N ARG A 150 13.97 -23.59 3.67
CA ARG A 150 14.79 -24.75 4.04
C ARG A 150 15.86 -25.03 2.98
N THR A 151 17.03 -25.51 3.40
CA THR A 151 18.16 -25.82 2.51
C THR A 151 18.01 -27.13 1.75
N TYR A 152 17.38 -28.14 2.35
CA TYR A 152 17.11 -29.43 1.71
C TYR A 152 15.65 -29.87 1.93
N THR A 153 15.06 -30.53 0.93
CA THR A 153 13.67 -31.01 0.98
C THR A 153 13.52 -32.38 0.33
N ILE A 154 12.82 -33.30 1.00
CA ILE A 154 12.31 -34.54 0.41
C ILE A 154 10.85 -34.34 0.04
N ILE A 155 10.46 -34.68 -1.19
CA ILE A 155 9.08 -34.59 -1.68
C ILE A 155 8.67 -35.81 -2.51
N ASN A 156 7.47 -36.36 -2.27
CA ASN A 156 6.86 -37.38 -3.13
C ASN A 156 5.94 -36.69 -4.15
N ILE A 157 6.50 -36.27 -5.28
CA ILE A 157 5.83 -35.32 -6.20
C ILE A 157 4.45 -35.78 -6.68
N ASP A 158 4.22 -37.09 -6.79
CA ASP A 158 2.94 -37.65 -7.24
C ASP A 158 1.91 -37.86 -6.12
N LYS A 159 2.24 -37.44 -4.88
CA LYS A 159 1.38 -37.46 -3.69
C LYS A 159 1.41 -36.16 -2.87
N ASN A 160 2.11 -35.12 -3.34
CA ASN A 160 2.51 -33.96 -2.54
C ASN A 160 1.42 -32.87 -2.33
N ASP A 161 0.15 -33.24 -2.19
CA ASP A 161 -0.88 -32.27 -1.77
C ASP A 161 -0.67 -31.94 -0.28
N ASP A 162 -0.20 -30.72 0.01
CA ASP A 162 0.03 -30.25 1.38
C ASP A 162 -1.29 -29.79 2.07
N GLY A 163 -2.42 -29.92 1.39
CA GLY A 163 -3.74 -29.47 1.84
C GLY A 163 -3.91 -27.95 1.87
N SER A 164 -2.90 -27.18 1.47
CA SER A 164 -2.94 -25.73 1.53
C SER A 164 -3.61 -25.13 0.29
N LYS A 165 -4.36 -24.04 0.50
CA LYS A 165 -4.94 -23.22 -0.60
C LYS A 165 -3.87 -22.55 -1.49
N LEU A 166 -2.58 -22.75 -1.21
CA LEU A 166 -1.44 -22.19 -1.94
C LEU A 166 -0.64 -23.25 -2.71
N TYR A 167 -1.14 -24.49 -2.79
CA TYR A 167 -0.45 -25.59 -3.44
C TYR A 167 -0.54 -25.56 -4.98
N PHE A 168 0.61 -25.77 -5.62
CA PHE A 168 0.74 -26.18 -7.02
C PHE A 168 1.79 -27.31 -7.11
N LYS A 169 1.63 -28.24 -8.06
CA LYS A 169 2.57 -29.35 -8.23
C LYS A 169 3.96 -28.81 -8.61
N PRO A 170 5.05 -29.19 -7.90
CA PRO A 170 6.40 -28.79 -8.29
C PRO A 170 6.73 -29.27 -9.72
N TYR A 171 7.18 -28.35 -10.56
CA TYR A 171 7.42 -28.58 -11.98
C TYR A 171 8.91 -28.42 -12.30
N LEU A 172 9.38 -29.10 -13.34
CA LEU A 172 10.74 -28.93 -13.84
C LEU A 172 10.90 -27.51 -14.39
N LEU A 173 11.94 -26.80 -13.97
CA LEU A 173 12.32 -25.53 -14.58
C LEU A 173 12.67 -25.79 -16.06
N PRO A 174 12.12 -25.02 -17.03
CA PRO A 174 12.50 -25.14 -18.44
C PRO A 174 14.00 -24.96 -18.67
N ASP A 175 14.47 -25.34 -19.86
CA ASP A 175 15.84 -24.98 -20.23
C ASP A 175 15.94 -23.47 -20.51
N LEU A 176 16.90 -22.82 -19.86
CA LEU A 176 17.06 -21.36 -19.79
C LEU A 176 18.30 -20.86 -20.56
N ASP A 177 19.08 -21.76 -21.16
CA ASP A 177 20.37 -21.46 -21.78
C ASP A 177 21.30 -20.77 -20.75
N ASP A 178 21.84 -19.59 -21.09
CA ASP A 178 22.69 -18.76 -20.21
C ASP A 178 21.90 -17.87 -19.22
N LEU A 179 20.55 -17.93 -19.20
CA LEU A 179 19.75 -17.07 -18.31
C LEU A 179 19.77 -17.58 -16.85
N PRO A 180 19.71 -16.67 -15.84
CA PRO A 180 19.72 -17.06 -14.43
C PRO A 180 18.56 -17.98 -14.04
N VAL A 181 18.84 -19.02 -13.24
CA VAL A 181 17.80 -19.95 -12.77
C VAL A 181 16.90 -19.35 -11.68
N SER A 182 17.32 -18.26 -11.04
CA SER A 182 16.53 -17.41 -10.14
C SER A 182 15.21 -16.94 -10.76
N LEU A 183 15.17 -16.74 -12.09
CA LEU A 183 13.99 -16.29 -12.83
C LEU A 183 12.75 -17.18 -12.62
N GLY A 184 12.93 -18.46 -12.26
CA GLY A 184 11.86 -19.38 -11.87
C GLY A 184 11.08 -18.97 -10.60
N LEU A 185 11.56 -17.96 -9.85
CA LEU A 185 10.81 -17.28 -8.77
C LEU A 185 10.23 -15.94 -9.25
N GLY A 186 10.99 -15.22 -10.07
CA GLY A 186 10.62 -13.95 -10.68
C GLY A 186 9.71 -14.10 -11.92
N VAL A 187 10.16 -13.55 -13.06
CA VAL A 187 9.38 -13.40 -14.30
C VAL A 187 8.97 -14.73 -14.96
N LEU A 188 9.60 -15.85 -14.60
CA LEU A 188 9.23 -17.20 -15.03
C LEU A 188 8.58 -18.01 -13.89
N GLY A 189 8.24 -17.36 -12.77
CA GLY A 189 7.68 -17.96 -11.58
C GLY A 189 6.30 -17.41 -11.20
N ASN A 190 6.01 -17.43 -9.90
CA ASN A 190 4.73 -16.99 -9.34
C ASN A 190 4.40 -15.54 -9.73
N THR A 191 5.38 -14.63 -9.70
CA THR A 191 5.17 -13.20 -10.00
C THR A 191 4.92 -12.98 -11.49
N GLY A 192 5.66 -13.67 -12.37
CA GLY A 192 5.43 -13.65 -13.82
C GLY A 192 4.08 -14.24 -14.25
N ASN A 193 3.63 -15.34 -13.64
CA ASN A 193 2.29 -15.90 -13.89
C ASN A 193 1.17 -15.02 -13.32
N THR A 194 1.40 -14.37 -12.18
CA THR A 194 0.49 -13.37 -11.60
C THR A 194 0.31 -12.17 -12.53
N ALA A 195 1.42 -11.66 -13.10
CA ALA A 195 1.40 -10.59 -14.09
C ALA A 195 0.68 -11.02 -15.38
N TYR A 196 1.02 -12.19 -15.92
CA TYR A 196 0.47 -12.70 -17.18
C TYR A 196 -1.04 -12.96 -17.11
N PHE A 197 -1.50 -13.89 -16.27
CA PHE A 197 -2.93 -14.26 -16.23
C PHE A 197 -3.79 -13.15 -15.62
N GLY A 198 -3.31 -12.51 -14.54
CA GLY A 198 -4.03 -11.41 -13.90
C GLY A 198 -4.33 -10.26 -14.84
N PHE A 199 -3.47 -10.01 -15.82
CA PHE A 199 -3.67 -8.97 -16.82
C PHE A 199 -4.45 -9.47 -18.05
N THR A 200 -4.03 -10.58 -18.65
CA THR A 200 -4.62 -11.07 -19.91
C THR A 200 -6.07 -11.56 -19.75
N GLU A 201 -6.39 -12.26 -18.66
CA GLU A 201 -7.69 -12.91 -18.47
C GLU A 201 -8.76 -11.96 -17.87
N ILE A 202 -8.35 -10.98 -17.06
CA ILE A 202 -9.27 -10.08 -16.35
C ILE A 202 -9.36 -8.71 -17.03
N CYS A 203 -8.24 -8.07 -17.32
CA CYS A 203 -8.25 -6.80 -18.04
C CYS A 203 -8.58 -6.99 -19.53
N MET A 204 -8.30 -8.17 -20.12
CA MET A 204 -8.54 -8.46 -21.55
C MET A 204 -8.03 -7.31 -22.45
N PRO A 205 -6.72 -6.99 -22.39
CA PRO A 205 -6.14 -5.78 -22.97
C PRO A 205 -6.27 -5.72 -24.50
N LYS A 206 -6.51 -4.52 -25.03
CA LYS A 206 -6.55 -4.25 -26.47
C LYS A 206 -5.53 -3.19 -26.87
N THR A 207 -4.95 -3.33 -28.05
CA THR A 207 -4.04 -2.31 -28.62
C THR A 207 -4.71 -0.94 -28.68
N GLY A 208 -3.99 0.11 -28.24
CA GLY A 208 -4.49 1.48 -28.16
C GLY A 208 -5.21 1.86 -26.85
N GLU A 209 -5.62 0.90 -26.01
CA GLU A 209 -6.18 1.20 -24.69
C GLU A 209 -5.12 1.76 -23.72
N THR A 210 -5.58 2.45 -22.68
CA THR A 210 -4.76 2.98 -21.58
C THR A 210 -4.81 2.08 -20.34
N LEU A 211 -3.63 1.59 -19.94
CA LEU A 211 -3.36 0.84 -18.72
C LEU A 211 -2.77 1.74 -17.64
N VAL A 212 -3.29 1.64 -16.42
CA VAL A 212 -2.62 2.10 -15.19
C VAL A 212 -2.15 0.89 -14.38
N VAL A 213 -0.97 0.98 -13.77
CA VAL A 213 -0.44 -0.04 -12.85
C VAL A 213 -0.06 0.62 -11.52
N SER A 214 -0.66 0.19 -10.41
CA SER A 214 -0.19 0.58 -9.06
C SER A 214 0.96 -0.32 -8.62
N GLY A 215 1.91 0.21 -7.84
CA GLY A 215 3.12 -0.53 -7.47
C GLY A 215 4.01 -0.87 -8.69
N ALA A 216 4.02 0.00 -9.70
CA ALA A 216 4.56 -0.27 -11.04
C ALA A 216 6.05 -0.62 -11.09
N ALA A 217 6.83 -0.27 -10.06
CA ALA A 217 8.24 -0.62 -9.93
C ALA A 217 8.51 -1.89 -9.08
N GLY A 218 7.46 -2.61 -8.65
CA GLY A 218 7.59 -3.94 -8.04
C GLY A 218 7.64 -5.05 -9.07
N ALA A 219 7.95 -6.29 -8.65
CA ALA A 219 8.12 -7.44 -9.54
C ALA A 219 6.90 -7.68 -10.47
N VAL A 220 5.68 -7.73 -9.93
CA VAL A 220 4.46 -7.91 -10.73
C VAL A 220 4.17 -6.65 -11.57
N GLY A 221 4.22 -5.46 -10.98
CA GLY A 221 3.85 -4.22 -11.67
C GLY A 221 4.74 -3.87 -12.88
N SER A 222 6.05 -4.08 -12.74
CA SER A 222 7.03 -3.84 -13.81
C SER A 222 6.91 -4.84 -14.96
N HIS A 223 6.49 -6.07 -14.66
CA HIS A 223 6.17 -7.11 -15.64
C HIS A 223 4.86 -6.80 -16.37
N VAL A 224 3.79 -6.46 -15.65
CA VAL A 224 2.47 -6.11 -16.23
C VAL A 224 2.56 -4.94 -17.20
N GLY A 225 3.26 -3.87 -16.82
CA GLY A 225 3.42 -2.71 -17.69
C GLY A 225 4.15 -3.03 -18.99
N GLN A 226 5.17 -3.89 -18.94
CA GLN A 226 5.86 -4.37 -20.14
C GLN A 226 4.96 -5.24 -21.02
N ILE A 227 4.10 -6.12 -20.46
CA ILE A 227 3.07 -6.81 -21.26
C ILE A 227 2.13 -5.79 -21.92
N GLY A 228 1.72 -4.74 -21.20
CA GLY A 228 0.94 -3.64 -21.77
C GLY A 228 1.62 -2.98 -22.98
N LYS A 229 2.92 -2.69 -22.89
CA LYS A 229 3.70 -2.16 -24.03
C LYS A 229 3.82 -3.17 -25.18
N ILE A 230 4.05 -4.44 -24.90
CA ILE A 230 4.13 -5.53 -25.90
C ILE A 230 2.80 -5.68 -26.67
N LEU A 231 1.66 -5.47 -26.01
CA LEU A 231 0.32 -5.51 -26.62
C LEU A 231 -0.12 -4.17 -27.24
N GLY A 232 0.77 -3.17 -27.27
CA GLY A 232 0.55 -1.89 -27.92
C GLY A 232 -0.42 -0.95 -27.17
N MET A 233 -0.46 -1.03 -25.84
CA MET A 233 -1.19 -0.09 -24.99
C MET A 233 -0.35 1.14 -24.65
N LYS A 234 -1.04 2.19 -24.20
CA LYS A 234 -0.44 3.26 -23.40
C LYS A 234 -0.40 2.79 -21.94
N VAL A 235 0.74 2.93 -21.28
CA VAL A 235 0.99 2.39 -19.93
C VAL A 235 1.50 3.50 -19.01
N ILE A 236 0.80 3.67 -17.89
CA ILE A 236 1.09 4.68 -16.86
C ILE A 236 1.37 3.96 -15.55
N GLY A 237 2.55 4.17 -14.98
CA GLY A 237 2.95 3.56 -13.71
C GLY A 237 2.69 4.48 -12.51
N ILE A 238 2.37 3.91 -11.36
CA ILE A 238 2.36 4.61 -10.07
C ILE A 238 3.40 3.94 -9.17
N ALA A 239 4.40 4.71 -8.73
CA ALA A 239 5.53 4.24 -7.91
C ALA A 239 5.88 5.24 -6.80
N GLY A 240 6.74 4.82 -5.86
CA GLY A 240 7.01 5.56 -4.61
C GLY A 240 8.39 6.23 -4.51
N SER A 241 9.05 6.51 -5.64
CA SER A 241 10.23 7.39 -5.71
C SER A 241 10.48 7.81 -7.16
N ASP A 242 11.18 8.93 -7.38
CA ASP A 242 11.49 9.43 -8.73
C ASP A 242 12.47 8.51 -9.46
N GLU A 243 13.39 7.85 -8.76
CA GLU A 243 14.26 6.79 -9.33
C GLU A 243 13.42 5.63 -9.88
N LYS A 244 12.42 5.17 -9.12
CA LYS A 244 11.49 4.12 -9.55
C LYS A 244 10.62 4.55 -10.74
N CYS A 245 10.16 5.81 -10.76
CA CYS A 245 9.44 6.39 -11.90
C CYS A 245 10.34 6.51 -13.14
N LYS A 246 11.60 6.94 -12.97
CA LYS A 246 12.59 7.05 -14.04
C LYS A 246 12.96 5.68 -14.61
N TRP A 247 13.13 4.66 -13.78
CA TRP A 247 13.43 3.29 -14.22
C TRP A 247 12.32 2.71 -15.10
N ILE A 248 11.06 2.76 -14.65
CA ILE A 248 9.96 2.19 -15.45
C ILE A 248 9.69 2.94 -16.76
N THR A 249 9.95 4.25 -16.81
CA THR A 249 9.82 5.03 -18.06
C THR A 249 11.01 4.87 -18.99
N SER A 250 12.24 5.02 -18.48
CA SER A 250 13.47 5.01 -19.28
C SER A 250 13.88 3.61 -19.73
N ASP A 251 13.83 2.63 -18.82
CA ASP A 251 14.35 1.28 -19.07
C ASP A 251 13.26 0.31 -19.51
N LEU A 252 12.04 0.41 -18.96
CA LEU A 252 10.93 -0.49 -19.26
C LEU A 252 9.91 0.06 -20.28
N GLY A 253 10.07 1.32 -20.70
CA GLY A 253 9.27 1.92 -21.78
C GLY A 253 7.82 2.28 -21.42
N PHE A 254 7.51 2.49 -20.13
CA PHE A 254 6.23 3.07 -19.72
C PHE A 254 6.09 4.49 -20.30
N ASP A 255 4.91 4.87 -20.80
CA ASP A 255 4.68 6.18 -21.42
C ASP A 255 4.62 7.33 -20.41
N HIS A 256 4.33 7.02 -19.13
CA HIS A 256 4.45 7.97 -18.01
C HIS A 256 4.59 7.23 -16.67
N ALA A 257 5.09 7.93 -15.65
CA ALA A 257 5.10 7.45 -14.27
C ALA A 257 4.79 8.57 -13.26
N ILE A 258 3.91 8.28 -12.30
CA ILE A 258 3.48 9.18 -11.23
C ILE A 258 4.17 8.75 -9.93
N ASN A 259 4.92 9.65 -9.29
CA ASN A 259 5.43 9.44 -7.94
C ASN A 259 4.35 9.82 -6.92
N TYR A 260 3.65 8.84 -6.34
CA TYR A 260 2.51 9.10 -5.45
C TYR A 260 2.89 9.82 -4.14
N LYS A 261 4.19 9.89 -3.81
CA LYS A 261 4.67 10.60 -2.61
C LYS A 261 4.82 12.11 -2.81
N THR A 262 5.07 12.53 -4.05
CA THR A 262 5.33 13.95 -4.42
C THR A 262 4.24 14.53 -5.33
N GLN A 263 3.36 13.70 -5.89
CA GLN A 263 2.28 14.10 -6.80
C GLN A 263 0.94 13.52 -6.35
N ASP A 264 -0.12 14.33 -6.36
CA ASP A 264 -1.49 13.81 -6.23
C ASP A 264 -1.84 12.96 -7.46
N VAL A 265 -2.10 11.67 -7.21
CA VAL A 265 -2.46 10.68 -8.24
C VAL A 265 -3.72 11.10 -9.00
N ALA A 266 -4.73 11.65 -8.32
CA ALA A 266 -6.00 12.00 -8.98
C ALA A 266 -5.86 13.18 -9.95
N THR A 267 -5.02 14.17 -9.61
CA THR A 267 -4.72 15.34 -10.43
C THR A 267 -3.74 15.01 -11.55
N GLU A 268 -2.66 14.27 -11.26
CA GLU A 268 -1.66 13.93 -12.29
C GLU A 268 -2.24 12.97 -13.34
N LEU A 269 -2.98 11.94 -12.91
CA LEU A 269 -3.60 10.98 -13.84
C LEU A 269 -4.60 11.65 -14.79
N LYS A 270 -5.27 12.74 -14.39
CA LYS A 270 -6.11 13.54 -15.30
C LYS A 270 -5.30 14.25 -16.40
N LYS A 271 -4.08 14.71 -16.11
CA LYS A 271 -3.19 15.34 -17.10
C LYS A 271 -2.66 14.30 -18.08
N VAL A 272 -2.22 13.14 -17.59
CA VAL A 272 -1.48 12.15 -18.39
C VAL A 272 -2.35 11.06 -19.00
N ALA A 273 -3.54 10.81 -18.46
CA ALA A 273 -4.62 10.03 -19.08
C ALA A 273 -5.83 10.94 -19.40
N PRO A 274 -5.71 11.90 -20.35
CA PRO A 274 -6.83 12.76 -20.74
C PRO A 274 -7.92 11.98 -21.48
N GLN A 275 -7.57 10.86 -22.12
CA GLN A 275 -8.50 9.88 -22.70
C GLN A 275 -9.00 8.85 -21.66
N ARG A 276 -8.73 9.07 -20.37
CA ARG A 276 -9.12 8.23 -19.22
C ARG A 276 -8.48 6.83 -19.29
N VAL A 277 -8.91 5.90 -18.44
CA VAL A 277 -8.19 4.62 -18.17
C VAL A 277 -9.09 3.41 -18.46
N ASP A 278 -8.67 2.51 -19.35
CA ASP A 278 -9.47 1.35 -19.76
C ASP A 278 -9.18 0.11 -18.91
N CYS A 279 -7.93 -0.03 -18.47
CA CYS A 279 -7.45 -1.12 -17.63
C CYS A 279 -6.71 -0.57 -16.41
N TYR A 280 -6.98 -1.12 -15.22
CA TYR A 280 -6.20 -0.86 -14.02
C TYR A 280 -5.72 -2.19 -13.42
N PHE A 281 -4.41 -2.36 -13.27
CA PHE A 281 -3.84 -3.49 -12.54
C PHE A 281 -3.41 -3.00 -11.15
N ASP A 282 -4.10 -3.51 -10.13
CA ASP A 282 -3.97 -3.02 -8.76
C ASP A 282 -3.13 -3.97 -7.88
N ASN A 283 -1.98 -3.49 -7.44
CA ASN A 283 -1.13 -4.15 -6.43
C ASN A 283 -1.24 -3.50 -5.04
N VAL A 284 -1.91 -2.35 -4.91
CA VAL A 284 -1.78 -1.47 -3.73
C VAL A 284 -3.06 -1.34 -2.93
N GLY A 285 -4.22 -1.24 -3.57
CA GLY A 285 -5.50 -0.99 -2.91
C GLY A 285 -5.66 0.45 -2.37
N GLY A 286 -6.66 0.62 -1.51
CA GLY A 286 -6.91 1.87 -0.79
C GLY A 286 -7.20 3.09 -1.69
N GLU A 287 -6.79 4.26 -1.23
CA GLU A 287 -7.15 5.54 -1.86
C GLU A 287 -6.57 5.72 -3.27
N ILE A 288 -5.41 5.12 -3.57
CA ILE A 288 -4.85 5.12 -4.93
C ILE A 288 -5.82 4.41 -5.89
N SER A 289 -6.41 3.30 -5.46
CA SER A 289 -7.37 2.54 -6.26
C SER A 289 -8.70 3.27 -6.42
N SER A 290 -9.18 3.97 -5.39
CA SER A 290 -10.31 4.90 -5.52
C SER A 290 -10.01 6.02 -6.53
N ALA A 291 -8.84 6.67 -6.43
CA ALA A 291 -8.44 7.74 -7.35
C ALA A 291 -8.36 7.28 -8.82
N VAL A 292 -7.81 6.09 -9.10
CA VAL A 292 -7.77 5.53 -10.46
C VAL A 292 -9.18 5.20 -10.96
N ILE A 293 -10.03 4.58 -10.13
CA ILE A 293 -11.42 4.21 -10.48
C ILE A 293 -12.27 5.43 -10.89
N TYR A 294 -12.10 6.60 -10.26
CA TYR A 294 -12.79 7.82 -10.71
C TYR A 294 -12.32 8.32 -12.09
N GLN A 295 -11.15 7.89 -12.57
CA GLN A 295 -10.58 8.27 -13.87
C GLN A 295 -10.70 7.16 -14.94
N MET A 296 -11.44 6.07 -14.70
CA MET A 296 -11.63 4.99 -15.68
C MET A 296 -12.71 5.25 -16.74
N ASN A 297 -12.56 4.63 -17.92
CA ASN A 297 -13.52 4.70 -19.03
C ASN A 297 -14.76 3.83 -18.79
N PRO A 298 -15.87 4.10 -19.51
CA PRO A 298 -17.01 3.20 -19.57
C PRO A 298 -16.59 1.77 -19.95
N TYR A 299 -17.07 0.78 -19.21
CA TYR A 299 -16.68 -0.64 -19.32
C TYR A 299 -15.18 -0.91 -19.07
N GLY A 300 -14.53 -0.06 -18.27
CA GLY A 300 -13.18 -0.28 -17.78
C GLY A 300 -13.06 -1.51 -16.85
N ARG A 301 -11.87 -2.13 -16.84
CA ARG A 301 -11.60 -3.40 -16.14
C ARG A 301 -10.48 -3.25 -15.12
N VAL A 302 -10.74 -3.66 -13.88
CA VAL A 302 -9.76 -3.67 -12.79
C VAL A 302 -9.41 -5.10 -12.40
N SER A 303 -8.12 -5.40 -12.37
CA SER A 303 -7.58 -6.66 -11.86
C SER A 303 -6.90 -6.41 -10.52
N VAL A 304 -7.49 -6.93 -9.43
CA VAL A 304 -6.98 -6.72 -8.06
C VAL A 304 -6.07 -7.88 -7.67
N CYS A 305 -4.76 -7.60 -7.71
CA CYS A 305 -3.66 -8.51 -7.40
C CYS A 305 -3.14 -8.32 -5.96
N GLY A 306 -3.25 -7.11 -5.40
CA GLY A 306 -2.67 -6.75 -4.11
C GLY A 306 -3.44 -5.64 -3.42
N SER A 307 -3.38 -5.62 -2.09
CA SER A 307 -3.80 -4.48 -1.25
C SER A 307 -2.66 -4.15 -0.28
N ILE A 308 -1.47 -3.88 -0.83
CA ILE A 308 -0.23 -3.67 -0.04
C ILE A 308 -0.40 -2.54 0.99
N SER A 309 -1.21 -1.50 0.73
CA SER A 309 -1.47 -0.45 1.72
C SER A 309 -2.21 -0.97 2.97
N ALA A 310 -2.97 -2.06 2.85
CA ALA A 310 -3.67 -2.71 3.95
C ALA A 310 -2.89 -3.88 4.58
N TYR A 311 -1.78 -4.35 3.99
CA TYR A 311 -1.05 -5.53 4.48
C TYR A 311 -0.47 -5.37 5.89
N ASN A 312 -0.20 -4.14 6.33
CA ASN A 312 0.27 -3.81 7.69
C ASN A 312 -0.84 -3.27 8.60
N ALA A 313 -2.08 -3.15 8.12
CA ALA A 313 -3.21 -2.69 8.93
C ALA A 313 -3.68 -3.78 9.90
N ASN A 314 -4.33 -3.35 10.99
CA ASN A 314 -5.07 -4.27 11.86
C ASN A 314 -6.33 -4.76 11.09
N PRO A 315 -6.59 -6.08 10.97
CA PRO A 315 -7.82 -6.58 10.36
C PRO A 315 -9.11 -6.04 11.00
N ASP A 316 -9.11 -5.74 12.30
CA ASP A 316 -10.25 -5.16 13.02
C ASP A 316 -10.34 -3.62 12.89
N ALA A 317 -9.35 -2.98 12.24
CA ALA A 317 -9.30 -1.54 12.00
C ALA A 317 -8.60 -1.23 10.66
N LEU A 318 -9.15 -1.79 9.58
CA LEU A 318 -8.73 -1.49 8.20
C LEU A 318 -8.87 0.02 7.89
N PRO A 319 -8.01 0.58 7.02
CA PRO A 319 -8.10 1.99 6.65
C PRO A 319 -9.41 2.29 5.91
N LYS A 320 -9.83 3.55 5.94
CA LYS A 320 -10.93 4.04 5.12
C LYS A 320 -10.44 4.67 3.82
N CYS A 321 -11.21 4.52 2.76
CA CYS A 321 -10.98 5.12 1.46
C CYS A 321 -12.29 5.70 0.87
N THR A 322 -12.17 6.63 -0.07
CA THR A 322 -13.31 7.22 -0.80
C THR A 322 -14.12 6.14 -1.51
N ILE A 323 -15.45 6.18 -1.38
CA ILE A 323 -16.35 5.17 -1.97
C ILE A 323 -16.20 5.07 -3.50
N THR A 324 -16.24 3.86 -4.05
CA THR A 324 -16.06 3.60 -5.49
C THR A 324 -17.37 3.39 -6.24
N GLN A 325 -18.45 3.05 -5.54
CA GLN A 325 -19.76 2.70 -6.13
C GLN A 325 -20.30 3.75 -7.12
N PRO A 326 -20.22 5.08 -6.88
CA PRO A 326 -20.67 6.09 -7.85
C PRO A 326 -19.93 6.02 -9.19
N ALA A 327 -18.60 5.84 -9.17
CA ALA A 327 -17.80 5.64 -10.37
C ALA A 327 -18.13 4.31 -11.05
N MET A 328 -18.17 3.21 -10.28
CA MET A 328 -18.44 1.88 -10.80
C MET A 328 -19.80 1.78 -11.51
N VAL A 329 -20.86 2.39 -10.97
CA VAL A 329 -22.18 2.46 -11.62
C VAL A 329 -22.11 3.32 -12.88
N MET A 330 -21.62 4.57 -12.78
CA MET A 330 -21.66 5.52 -13.89
C MET A 330 -20.78 5.14 -15.08
N GLN A 331 -19.70 4.40 -14.82
CA GLN A 331 -18.77 3.91 -15.83
C GLN A 331 -18.97 2.41 -16.11
N GLN A 332 -19.89 1.74 -15.40
CA GLN A 332 -20.19 0.32 -15.59
C GLN A 332 -18.93 -0.58 -15.51
N LEU A 333 -18.10 -0.33 -14.49
CA LEU A 333 -16.80 -1.00 -14.32
C LEU A 333 -16.95 -2.43 -13.82
N LYS A 334 -16.06 -3.30 -14.29
CA LYS A 334 -15.83 -4.62 -13.70
C LYS A 334 -14.53 -4.62 -12.91
N VAL A 335 -14.60 -4.96 -11.62
CA VAL A 335 -13.47 -5.16 -10.71
C VAL A 335 -13.45 -6.63 -10.32
N GLU A 336 -12.32 -7.31 -10.49
CA GLU A 336 -12.18 -8.74 -10.14
C GLU A 336 -10.87 -8.98 -9.40
N GLY A 337 -10.95 -9.59 -8.22
CA GLY A 337 -9.77 -10.06 -7.49
C GLY A 337 -9.37 -11.47 -7.90
N PHE A 338 -8.08 -11.78 -7.82
CA PHE A 338 -7.59 -13.07 -8.27
C PHE A 338 -6.38 -13.58 -7.48
N GLN A 339 -6.21 -14.90 -7.50
CA GLN A 339 -4.97 -15.58 -7.13
C GLN A 339 -4.58 -16.44 -8.33
N TRP A 340 -3.33 -16.32 -8.82
CA TRP A 340 -2.91 -16.95 -10.08
C TRP A 340 -3.13 -18.48 -10.13
N LEU A 341 -3.17 -19.11 -8.95
CA LEU A 341 -3.45 -20.53 -8.72
C LEU A 341 -4.79 -21.01 -9.32
N ARG A 342 -5.75 -20.12 -9.61
CA ARG A 342 -6.97 -20.47 -10.36
C ARG A 342 -6.69 -20.91 -11.81
N TRP A 343 -5.50 -20.60 -12.34
CA TRP A 343 -4.98 -21.05 -13.63
C TRP A 343 -3.77 -22.00 -13.47
N LYS A 344 -3.58 -22.65 -12.31
CA LYS A 344 -2.42 -23.53 -12.07
C LYS A 344 -2.26 -24.64 -13.11
N ASP A 345 -3.36 -25.14 -13.67
CA ASP A 345 -3.33 -26.20 -14.70
C ASP A 345 -2.87 -25.68 -16.08
N ARG A 346 -2.78 -24.35 -16.23
CA ARG A 346 -2.18 -23.62 -17.37
C ARG A 346 -0.82 -23.02 -17.03
N LEU A 347 -0.21 -23.27 -15.86
CA LEU A 347 0.94 -22.49 -15.36
C LEU A 347 2.10 -22.36 -16.36
N MET A 348 2.34 -23.38 -17.19
CA MET A 348 3.41 -23.38 -18.19
C MET A 348 3.18 -22.37 -19.32
N GLU A 349 1.94 -22.00 -19.64
CA GLU A 349 1.61 -21.03 -20.69
C GLU A 349 2.27 -19.67 -20.42
N GLY A 350 2.14 -19.15 -19.19
CA GLY A 350 2.76 -17.90 -18.80
C GLY A 350 4.29 -18.02 -18.63
N VAL A 351 4.79 -19.15 -18.15
CA VAL A 351 6.24 -19.43 -18.07
C VAL A 351 6.87 -19.40 -19.47
N GLU A 352 6.32 -20.15 -20.42
CA GLU A 352 6.79 -20.22 -21.81
C GLU A 352 6.65 -18.87 -22.51
N LYS A 353 5.54 -18.14 -22.29
CA LYS A 353 5.32 -16.84 -22.90
C LYS A 353 6.27 -15.76 -22.37
N ASN A 354 6.51 -15.73 -21.07
CA ASN A 354 7.47 -14.82 -20.46
C ASN A 354 8.90 -15.17 -20.89
N LEU A 355 9.26 -16.45 -20.96
CA LEU A 355 10.56 -16.92 -21.44
C LEU A 355 10.79 -16.56 -22.92
N GLN A 356 9.75 -16.66 -23.76
CA GLN A 356 9.80 -16.14 -25.13
C GLN A 356 10.12 -14.63 -25.14
N TRP A 357 9.40 -13.82 -24.36
CA TRP A 357 9.61 -12.37 -24.34
C TRP A 357 10.96 -11.93 -23.74
N VAL A 358 11.53 -12.70 -22.79
CA VAL A 358 12.89 -12.50 -22.30
C VAL A 358 13.91 -12.81 -23.40
N ARG A 359 13.82 -13.98 -24.06
CA ARG A 359 14.69 -14.34 -25.19
C ARG A 359 14.58 -13.39 -26.38
N GLU A 360 13.39 -12.81 -26.62
CA GLU A 360 13.15 -11.78 -27.64
C GLU A 360 13.60 -10.36 -27.22
N GLY A 361 14.11 -10.17 -26.00
CA GLY A 361 14.53 -8.85 -25.47
C GLY A 361 13.38 -7.87 -25.22
N LYS A 362 12.13 -8.33 -25.27
CA LYS A 362 10.90 -7.52 -25.11
C LYS A 362 10.47 -7.37 -23.66
N LEU A 363 10.86 -8.31 -22.80
CA LEU A 363 10.59 -8.31 -21.36
C LEU A 363 11.94 -8.28 -20.61
N LYS A 364 12.22 -7.16 -19.95
CA LYS A 364 13.35 -6.99 -19.05
C LYS A 364 12.96 -7.35 -17.61
N TYR A 365 13.92 -7.86 -16.86
CA TYR A 365 13.79 -8.18 -15.44
C TYR A 365 14.85 -7.45 -14.61
N ARG A 366 14.62 -7.35 -13.30
CA ARG A 366 15.57 -6.87 -12.29
C ARG A 366 15.34 -7.69 -11.03
N GLU A 367 16.38 -8.31 -10.49
CA GLU A 367 16.31 -9.13 -9.28
C GLU A 367 17.20 -8.50 -8.22
N THR A 368 16.74 -8.49 -6.96
CA THR A 368 17.56 -8.20 -5.79
C THR A 368 17.89 -9.54 -5.14
N VAL A 369 19.18 -9.89 -5.07
CA VAL A 369 19.65 -11.15 -4.50
C VAL A 369 20.37 -10.87 -3.19
N THR A 370 19.99 -11.58 -2.14
CA THR A 370 20.70 -11.60 -0.85
C THR A 370 21.44 -12.93 -0.75
N GLU A 371 22.77 -12.88 -0.66
CA GLU A 371 23.63 -14.05 -0.43
C GLU A 371 23.44 -14.59 1.01
N GLY A 372 23.53 -15.91 1.18
CA GLY A 372 23.50 -16.58 2.48
C GLY A 372 22.10 -16.93 3.01
N PHE A 373 21.87 -18.20 3.38
CA PHE A 373 20.57 -18.70 3.86
C PHE A 373 20.19 -18.11 5.23
N GLU A 374 21.18 -17.87 6.08
CA GLU A 374 21.05 -17.15 7.36
C GLU A 374 20.42 -15.75 7.22
N ASN A 375 20.62 -15.07 6.09
CA ASN A 375 20.17 -13.69 5.87
C ASN A 375 18.71 -13.58 5.38
N MET A 376 17.97 -14.70 5.29
CA MET A 376 16.58 -14.72 4.79
C MET A 376 15.62 -13.83 5.60
N PHE A 377 15.83 -13.65 6.90
CA PHE A 377 15.03 -12.72 7.71
C PHE A 377 15.28 -11.26 7.30
N ASP A 378 16.53 -10.89 7.04
CA ASP A 378 16.90 -9.53 6.66
C ASP A 378 16.43 -9.20 5.25
N ALA A 379 16.57 -10.14 4.29
CA ALA A 379 16.02 -10.01 2.95
C ALA A 379 14.49 -9.75 2.96
N PHE A 380 13.76 -10.50 3.78
CA PHE A 380 12.32 -10.32 3.96
C PHE A 380 11.96 -9.01 4.67
N SER A 381 12.78 -8.55 5.62
CA SER A 381 12.56 -7.29 6.34
C SER A 381 12.90 -6.06 5.48
N GLN A 382 13.97 -6.12 4.68
CA GLN A 382 14.36 -5.10 3.71
C GLN A 382 13.29 -4.94 2.62
N MET A 383 12.73 -6.04 2.10
CA MET A 383 11.60 -6.01 1.16
C MET A 383 10.38 -5.23 1.71
N LEU A 384 10.22 -5.16 3.04
CA LEU A 384 9.12 -4.46 3.71
C LEU A 384 9.46 -3.00 4.12
N ARG A 385 10.72 -2.54 4.01
CA ARG A 385 11.14 -1.19 4.44
C ARG A 385 12.02 -0.46 3.41
N GLY A 386 11.69 0.80 3.15
CA GLY A 386 12.58 1.74 2.44
C GLY A 386 13.61 2.40 3.35
N GLU A 387 14.52 1.62 3.93
CA GLU A 387 15.66 2.13 4.72
C GLU A 387 16.87 2.50 3.82
N PRO A 388 17.81 3.37 4.28
CA PRO A 388 19.08 3.64 3.58
C PRO A 388 19.87 2.39 3.28
N GLN A 389 20.61 2.40 2.18
CA GLN A 389 21.59 1.37 1.84
C GLN A 389 23.00 1.97 1.77
N PRO A 390 24.06 1.16 1.96
CA PRO A 390 25.44 1.61 1.76
C PRO A 390 25.72 2.16 0.35
N THR A 391 24.86 1.85 -0.63
CA THR A 391 24.90 2.37 -2.00
C THR A 391 24.44 3.83 -2.14
N ASP A 392 23.76 4.38 -1.14
CA ASP A 392 23.20 5.74 -1.16
C ASP A 392 24.23 6.82 -0.79
N LEU A 393 25.43 6.42 -0.37
CA LEU A 393 26.63 7.25 -0.29
C LEU A 393 27.75 6.62 -1.14
N LYS A 394 28.71 7.44 -1.56
CA LYS A 394 29.91 6.99 -2.28
C LYS A 394 31.14 7.64 -1.66
N LEU A 395 32.15 6.84 -1.34
CA LEU A 395 33.48 7.35 -1.01
C LEU A 395 34.16 7.90 -2.28
N VAL A 396 34.61 9.14 -2.23
CA VAL A 396 35.29 9.83 -3.33
C VAL A 396 36.64 10.33 -2.81
N GLN A 397 37.67 10.24 -3.65
CA GLN A 397 39.00 10.81 -3.41
C GLN A 397 39.20 11.97 -4.39
N GLU A 398 39.66 13.11 -3.86
CA GLU A 398 39.85 14.36 -4.58
C GLU A 398 41.28 14.88 -4.31
N GLU A 399 41.90 15.51 -5.30
CA GLU A 399 43.18 16.22 -5.11
C GLU A 399 42.90 17.69 -4.78
N LEU A 400 43.34 18.14 -3.61
CA LEU A 400 43.20 19.54 -3.20
C LEU A 400 44.34 20.40 -3.78
N PRO A 401 44.05 21.63 -4.26
CA PRO A 401 45.08 22.57 -4.71
C PRO A 401 45.91 23.12 -3.54
N ALA A 402 47.03 23.78 -3.83
CA ALA A 402 47.76 24.55 -2.82
C ALA A 402 46.94 25.78 -2.37
N ILE A 403 46.95 26.08 -1.07
CA ILE A 403 46.18 27.19 -0.49
C ILE A 403 46.67 28.56 -0.97
N LYS A 404 45.74 29.50 -1.12
CA LYS A 404 45.96 30.90 -1.49
C LYS A 404 46.02 31.81 -0.26
N ASP A 405 46.34 33.08 -0.46
CA ASP A 405 46.41 34.06 0.62
C ASP A 405 45.01 34.34 1.17
N GLY A 406 44.82 34.22 2.49
CA GLY A 406 43.50 34.22 3.13
C GLY A 406 42.88 32.83 3.36
N GLU A 407 43.36 31.79 2.65
CA GLU A 407 42.92 30.41 2.84
C GLU A 407 43.72 29.68 3.93
N TYR A 408 43.12 28.63 4.48
CA TYR A 408 43.79 27.68 5.37
C TYR A 408 43.28 26.25 5.17
N LEU A 409 44.17 25.26 5.34
CA LEU A 409 43.91 23.84 5.17
C LEU A 409 43.73 23.17 6.54
N VAL A 410 42.64 22.43 6.70
CA VAL A 410 42.30 21.70 7.93
C VAL A 410 42.19 20.20 7.70
N GLU A 411 42.65 19.42 8.68
CA GLU A 411 42.56 17.96 8.79
C GLU A 411 41.48 17.60 9.82
N ALA A 412 40.54 16.73 9.46
CA ALA A 412 39.42 16.34 10.32
C ALA A 412 39.87 15.40 11.45
N GLU A 413 39.69 15.80 12.71
CA GLU A 413 39.93 14.94 13.88
C GLU A 413 38.64 14.26 14.35
N TYR A 414 37.50 14.96 14.29
CA TYR A 414 36.18 14.43 14.64
C TYR A 414 35.11 14.96 13.67
N LEU A 415 34.12 14.14 13.34
CA LEU A 415 32.98 14.51 12.49
C LEU A 415 31.66 14.29 13.24
N SER A 416 30.68 15.18 13.04
CA SER A 416 29.34 15.02 13.60
C SER A 416 28.47 14.08 12.77
N VAL A 417 27.55 13.42 13.48
CA VAL A 417 26.65 12.41 12.94
C VAL A 417 25.29 12.64 13.60
N ASP A 418 24.39 13.33 12.90
CA ASP A 418 23.24 13.98 13.51
C ASP A 418 21.91 13.53 12.88
N PRO A 419 20.86 13.22 13.68
CA PRO A 419 19.55 12.82 13.17
C PRO A 419 18.87 13.83 12.24
N TYR A 420 19.29 15.10 12.25
CA TYR A 420 18.77 16.13 11.35
C TYR A 420 19.23 15.96 9.90
N MET A 421 20.43 15.40 9.65
CA MET A 421 21.03 15.35 8.31
C MET A 421 20.13 14.57 7.34
N ARG A 422 19.48 13.52 7.86
CA ARG A 422 18.34 12.77 7.32
C ARG A 422 17.30 13.59 6.55
N ARG A 423 16.98 14.80 7.03
CA ARG A 423 15.96 15.72 6.48
C ARG A 423 16.57 16.98 5.84
N TYR A 424 17.88 17.20 5.97
CA TYR A 424 18.55 18.39 5.44
C TYR A 424 19.53 18.11 4.28
N THR A 425 20.06 16.89 4.17
CA THR A 425 20.68 16.36 2.93
C THR A 425 19.74 16.43 1.74
N MET A 426 18.43 16.40 2.00
CA MET A 426 17.37 16.81 1.08
C MET A 426 17.76 18.02 0.22
N ARG A 427 18.22 19.11 0.84
CA ARG A 427 18.37 20.41 0.16
C ARG A 427 19.62 20.53 -0.71
N TYR A 428 20.34 19.43 -0.93
CA TYR A 428 21.60 19.39 -1.67
C TYR A 428 21.47 18.55 -2.96
N PRO A 429 22.14 18.93 -4.05
CA PRO A 429 22.21 18.13 -5.28
C PRO A 429 22.75 16.70 -5.07
N LEU A 430 22.38 15.81 -5.99
CA LEU A 430 22.95 14.47 -6.02
C LEU A 430 24.46 14.53 -6.29
N ASN A 431 25.23 13.72 -5.54
CA ASN A 431 26.70 13.71 -5.51
C ASN A 431 27.37 14.90 -4.79
N SER A 432 26.64 15.77 -4.09
CA SER A 432 27.25 16.71 -3.14
C SER A 432 27.90 15.98 -1.96
N THR A 433 28.92 16.61 -1.33
CA THR A 433 29.49 16.13 -0.08
C THR A 433 28.42 16.04 1.01
N MET A 434 28.43 14.96 1.79
CA MET A 434 27.54 14.78 2.93
C MET A 434 27.72 15.91 3.97
N ILE A 435 26.62 16.43 4.53
CA ILE A 435 26.65 17.55 5.49
C ILE A 435 26.99 17.12 6.92
N GLY A 436 27.54 18.03 7.71
CA GLY A 436 27.94 17.78 9.09
C GLY A 436 28.95 18.80 9.62
N PHE A 437 29.12 18.82 10.93
CA PHE A 437 30.16 19.59 11.61
C PHE A 437 31.46 18.79 11.71
N GLN A 438 32.58 19.49 11.83
CA GLN A 438 33.89 18.92 12.14
C GLN A 438 34.56 19.66 13.29
N ILE A 439 35.31 18.90 14.08
CA ILE A 439 36.48 19.44 14.78
C ILE A 439 37.67 19.11 13.90
N ALA A 440 38.30 20.16 13.37
CA ALA A 440 39.40 20.03 12.43
C ALA A 440 40.61 20.84 12.89
N LYS A 441 41.80 20.28 12.69
CA LYS A 441 43.08 20.88 13.06
C LYS A 441 43.67 21.61 11.86
N ILE A 442 44.08 22.85 12.05
CA ILE A 442 44.73 23.64 11.00
C ILE A 442 46.14 23.10 10.79
N ILE A 443 46.44 22.62 9.58
CA ILE A 443 47.74 22.03 9.21
C ILE A 443 48.57 22.94 8.30
N GLU A 444 47.93 23.79 7.50
CA GLU A 444 48.57 24.88 6.74
C GLU A 444 47.66 26.11 6.80
N SER A 445 48.21 27.33 6.78
CA SER A 445 47.41 28.56 6.83
C SER A 445 48.12 29.77 6.24
N ARG A 446 47.35 30.61 5.55
CA ARG A 446 47.73 31.98 5.16
C ARG A 446 46.77 33.03 5.72
N HIS A 447 46.10 32.74 6.85
CA HIS A 447 45.25 33.69 7.57
C HIS A 447 45.71 33.87 9.03
N PRO A 448 45.95 35.10 9.51
CA PRO A 448 46.54 35.34 10.83
C PRO A 448 45.68 34.83 12.00
N ASP A 449 44.35 34.95 11.90
CA ASP A 449 43.42 34.54 12.96
C ASP A 449 43.19 33.01 13.02
N TYR A 450 43.67 32.27 12.01
CA TYR A 450 43.61 30.80 11.94
C TYR A 450 45.03 30.20 11.90
N PRO A 451 45.83 30.31 12.97
CA PRO A 451 47.21 29.83 12.98
C PRO A 451 47.30 28.29 13.04
N VAL A 452 48.33 27.75 12.37
CA VAL A 452 48.64 26.32 12.31
C VAL A 452 48.75 25.70 13.71
N GLY A 453 48.20 24.49 13.87
CA GLY A 453 48.16 23.74 15.13
C GLY A 453 46.98 24.07 16.05
N LYS A 454 46.18 25.11 15.76
CA LYS A 454 44.88 25.31 16.41
C LYS A 454 43.80 24.39 15.84
N ARG A 455 42.76 24.14 16.63
CA ARG A 455 41.53 23.43 16.24
C ARG A 455 40.44 24.43 15.91
N ILE A 456 39.61 24.12 14.93
CA ILE A 456 38.39 24.85 14.58
C ILE A 456 37.15 23.97 14.67
N MET A 457 36.00 24.61 14.87
CA MET A 457 34.67 24.04 14.75
C MET A 457 34.02 24.65 13.50
N ALA A 458 33.62 23.83 12.54
CA ALA A 458 33.07 24.28 11.26
C ALA A 458 32.05 23.30 10.65
N HIS A 459 31.09 23.82 9.88
CA HIS A 459 30.11 23.01 9.14
C HIS A 459 30.59 22.75 7.69
N ILE A 460 31.59 21.89 7.56
CA ILE A 460 32.30 21.61 6.28
C ILE A 460 31.99 20.23 5.66
N GLY A 461 31.06 19.49 6.25
CA GLY A 461 30.60 18.19 5.76
C GLY A 461 31.54 17.03 6.10
N TRP A 462 31.31 15.86 5.51
CA TRP A 462 32.18 14.69 5.69
C TRP A 462 33.27 14.62 4.62
N ARG A 463 34.48 15.07 4.99
CA ARG A 463 35.72 14.91 4.21
C ARG A 463 36.90 14.96 5.18
N THR A 464 38.01 14.28 4.87
CA THR A 464 39.18 14.24 5.78
C THR A 464 39.99 15.53 5.75
N HIS A 465 39.94 16.29 4.65
CA HIS A 465 40.70 17.54 4.46
C HIS A 465 39.81 18.59 3.79
N THR A 466 39.93 19.85 4.22
CA THR A 466 39.17 20.99 3.65
C THR A 466 40.04 22.24 3.56
N ILE A 467 40.00 22.94 2.43
CA ILE A 467 40.51 24.32 2.31
C ILE A 467 39.36 25.27 2.61
N ILE A 468 39.58 26.25 3.47
CA ILE A 468 38.61 27.26 3.87
C ILE A 468 39.18 28.65 3.58
N ASP A 469 38.49 29.48 2.81
CA ASP A 469 38.79 30.91 2.73
C ASP A 469 38.15 31.64 3.92
N ALA A 470 38.99 32.26 4.77
CA ALA A 470 38.53 33.05 5.90
C ALA A 470 37.82 34.35 5.49
N ASN A 471 38.07 34.85 4.27
CA ASN A 471 37.54 36.12 3.76
C ASN A 471 36.25 35.96 2.97
N SER A 472 35.81 34.73 2.68
CA SER A 472 34.61 34.51 1.88
C SER A 472 33.38 35.14 2.55
N THR A 473 32.64 35.91 1.75
CA THR A 473 31.34 36.46 2.09
C THR A 473 30.19 35.55 1.66
N GLU A 474 30.48 34.41 1.04
CA GLU A 474 29.47 33.43 0.62
C GLU A 474 28.99 32.65 1.85
N GLU A 475 27.71 32.80 2.20
CA GLU A 475 27.09 32.11 3.33
C GLU A 475 26.74 30.66 2.95
N GLU A 476 27.75 29.86 2.60
CA GLU A 476 27.57 28.47 2.19
C GLU A 476 27.12 27.56 3.35
N GLY A 477 25.81 27.30 3.41
CA GLY A 477 25.21 26.28 4.26
C GLY A 477 24.06 26.80 5.13
N MET A 478 23.04 25.96 5.32
CA MET A 478 21.71 26.31 5.85
C MET A 478 21.65 26.79 7.33
N LEU A 479 22.78 27.19 7.93
CA LEU A 479 22.93 27.55 9.33
C LEU A 479 23.70 28.87 9.56
N ASN A 480 24.22 29.52 8.51
CA ASN A 480 25.08 30.72 8.55
C ASN A 480 26.23 30.63 9.59
N PHE A 481 26.74 29.40 9.79
CA PHE A 481 27.65 29.07 10.87
C PHE A 481 29.10 29.28 10.42
N LYS A 482 29.69 30.43 10.77
CA LYS A 482 31.09 30.71 10.45
C LYS A 482 32.02 29.80 11.27
N PRO A 483 33.10 29.25 10.67
CA PRO A 483 34.15 28.56 11.39
C PRO A 483 34.70 29.40 12.55
N TYR A 484 34.99 28.79 13.69
CA TYR A 484 35.68 29.45 14.79
C TYR A 484 36.77 28.57 15.39
N VAL A 485 37.86 29.20 15.83
CA VAL A 485 38.90 28.52 16.63
C VAL A 485 38.30 28.08 17.96
N LEU A 486 38.50 26.81 18.34
CA LEU A 486 37.99 26.26 19.60
C LEU A 486 38.49 27.12 20.78
N PRO A 487 37.60 27.53 21.71
CA PRO A 487 38.04 28.08 22.98
C PRO A 487 38.77 27.01 23.79
N ASP A 488 39.58 27.44 24.75
CA ASP A 488 40.34 26.53 25.60
C ASP A 488 39.40 25.72 26.51
N PHE A 489 39.50 24.39 26.43
CA PHE A 489 38.75 23.44 27.26
C PHE A 489 39.61 22.81 28.36
N GLY A 490 40.90 23.16 28.46
CA GLY A 490 41.86 22.52 29.36
C GLY A 490 42.07 21.04 29.01
N ASP A 491 42.04 20.17 30.01
CA ASP A 491 42.24 18.72 29.86
C ASP A 491 41.02 17.96 29.28
N LEU A 492 39.94 18.65 28.90
CA LEU A 492 38.73 18.04 28.33
C LEU A 492 38.92 17.71 26.83
N PRO A 493 38.30 16.63 26.33
CA PRO A 493 38.46 16.22 24.94
C PRO A 493 37.79 17.21 23.97
N PRO A 494 38.42 17.54 22.82
CA PRO A 494 37.92 18.56 21.89
C PRO A 494 36.66 18.14 21.13
N SER A 495 36.36 16.84 21.09
CA SER A 495 35.10 16.25 20.59
C SER A 495 33.85 16.89 21.20
N LEU A 496 33.94 17.36 22.46
CA LEU A 496 32.82 18.01 23.15
C LEU A 496 32.29 19.27 22.45
N ALA A 497 33.08 19.90 21.56
CA ALA A 497 32.62 21.00 20.71
C ALA A 497 31.59 20.56 19.64
N LEU A 498 31.40 19.26 19.40
CA LEU A 498 30.27 18.71 18.65
C LEU A 498 29.05 18.44 19.55
N GLY A 499 29.27 18.29 20.87
CA GLY A 499 28.26 17.89 21.86
C GLY A 499 27.94 18.98 22.88
N MET A 500 28.29 18.75 24.15
CA MET A 500 27.90 19.58 25.30
C MET A 500 28.56 20.96 25.34
N LEU A 501 29.67 21.15 24.61
CA LEU A 501 30.36 22.43 24.39
C LEU A 501 30.15 22.94 22.96
N GLY A 502 29.07 22.48 22.31
CA GLY A 502 28.73 22.75 20.92
C GLY A 502 27.24 22.99 20.71
N MET A 503 26.78 22.67 19.49
CA MET A 503 25.40 22.90 19.06
C MET A 503 24.34 22.20 19.94
N PRO A 504 24.48 20.92 20.34
CA PRO A 504 23.56 20.29 21.29
C PRO A 504 23.55 20.97 22.68
N GLY A 505 24.71 21.33 23.22
CA GLY A 505 24.83 22.01 24.51
C GLY A 505 24.22 23.41 24.54
N ASN A 506 24.36 24.17 23.46
CA ASN A 506 23.70 25.48 23.29
C ASN A 506 22.19 25.33 23.06
N THR A 507 21.77 24.30 22.32
CA THR A 507 20.35 23.98 22.08
C THR A 507 19.65 23.67 23.40
N ALA A 508 20.29 22.87 24.25
CA ALA A 508 19.84 22.60 25.60
C ALA A 508 19.82 23.86 26.48
N TYR A 509 20.91 24.65 26.47
CA TYR A 509 21.02 25.84 27.30
C TYR A 509 19.98 26.91 26.98
N PHE A 510 19.99 27.44 25.75
CA PHE A 510 19.09 28.53 25.37
C PHE A 510 17.63 28.06 25.23
N GLY A 511 17.41 26.89 24.62
CA GLY A 511 16.08 26.32 24.47
C GLY A 511 15.36 26.17 25.81
N PHE A 512 16.07 25.73 26.85
CA PHE A 512 15.47 25.60 28.18
C PHE A 512 15.42 26.95 28.92
N THR A 513 16.51 27.71 28.98
CA THR A 513 16.57 28.93 29.82
C THR A 513 15.80 30.12 29.25
N GLU A 514 15.71 30.30 27.93
CA GLU A 514 15.02 31.44 27.31
C GLU A 514 13.55 31.16 26.99
N ILE A 515 13.17 29.91 26.69
CA ILE A 515 11.77 29.57 26.34
C ILE A 515 10.99 29.10 27.56
N CYS A 516 11.50 28.07 28.26
CA CYS A 516 10.85 27.54 29.46
C CYS A 516 11.05 28.44 30.68
N LYS A 517 12.08 29.29 30.72
CA LYS A 517 12.37 30.24 31.83
C LYS A 517 12.17 29.59 33.21
N PRO A 518 12.88 28.49 33.49
CA PRO A 518 12.61 27.59 34.60
C PRO A 518 12.86 28.26 35.96
N LYS A 519 12.06 27.88 36.97
CA LYS A 519 12.23 28.33 38.36
C LYS A 519 12.53 27.14 39.27
N THR A 520 13.33 27.35 40.31
CA THR A 520 13.63 26.34 41.33
C THR A 520 12.34 25.80 41.96
N GLY A 521 12.22 24.48 42.09
CA GLY A 521 11.03 23.78 42.57
C GLY A 521 10.02 23.38 41.49
N GLU A 522 10.13 23.90 40.25
CA GLU A 522 9.25 23.49 39.14
C GLU A 522 9.55 22.06 38.65
N THR A 523 8.55 21.43 38.03
CA THR A 523 8.67 20.11 37.39
C THR A 523 8.97 20.26 35.89
N LEU A 524 10.06 19.63 35.45
CA LEU A 524 10.50 19.50 34.07
C LEU A 524 10.30 18.07 33.56
N VAL A 525 9.65 17.93 32.41
CA VAL A 525 9.68 16.69 31.61
C VAL A 525 10.58 16.89 30.39
N VAL A 526 11.33 15.85 30.00
CA VAL A 526 12.16 15.84 28.80
C VAL A 526 11.84 14.61 27.94
N SER A 527 11.38 14.80 26.71
CA SER A 527 11.24 13.70 25.74
C SER A 527 12.59 13.41 25.08
N GLY A 528 12.92 12.13 24.84
CA GLY A 528 14.24 11.75 24.31
C GLY A 528 15.38 12.04 25.29
N ALA A 529 15.12 11.90 26.60
CA ALA A 529 16.01 12.34 27.68
C ALA A 529 17.40 11.68 27.72
N ALA A 530 17.60 10.57 27.02
CA ALA A 530 18.89 9.89 26.88
C ALA A 530 19.62 10.24 25.55
N GLY A 531 19.14 11.21 24.77
CA GLY A 531 19.83 11.77 23.61
C GLY A 531 20.64 13.03 23.96
N ALA A 532 21.56 13.44 23.09
CA ALA A 532 22.56 14.48 23.35
C ALA A 532 22.02 15.82 23.90
N VAL A 533 20.86 16.28 23.40
CA VAL A 533 20.20 17.49 23.94
C VAL A 533 19.45 17.17 25.22
N GLY A 534 18.66 16.09 25.25
CA GLY A 534 17.79 15.74 26.38
C GLY A 534 18.54 15.45 27.69
N SER A 535 19.68 14.78 27.61
CA SER A 535 20.53 14.47 28.77
C SER A 535 21.18 15.72 29.35
N HIS A 536 21.48 16.71 28.51
CA HIS A 536 22.02 18.00 28.90
C HIS A 536 20.94 18.90 29.51
N VAL A 537 19.74 18.96 28.91
CA VAL A 537 18.58 19.72 29.43
C VAL A 537 18.20 19.26 30.84
N GLY A 538 18.11 17.94 31.07
CA GLY A 538 17.75 17.43 32.39
C GLY A 538 18.78 17.76 33.47
N GLN A 539 20.08 17.71 33.14
CA GLN A 539 21.15 18.15 34.04
C GLN A 539 21.06 19.65 34.35
N ILE A 540 20.79 20.52 33.35
CA ILE A 540 20.53 21.94 33.63
C ILE A 540 19.29 22.11 34.54
N GLY A 541 18.24 21.30 34.35
CA GLY A 541 17.10 21.22 35.26
C GLY A 541 17.52 20.94 36.72
N LYS A 542 18.35 19.92 36.95
CA LYS A 542 18.90 19.61 38.28
C LYS A 542 19.76 20.74 38.85
N ILE A 543 20.63 21.35 38.03
CA ILE A 543 21.48 22.48 38.41
C ILE A 543 20.67 23.71 38.85
N LEU A 544 19.51 23.95 38.23
CA LEU A 544 18.59 25.04 38.58
C LEU A 544 17.60 24.67 39.71
N GLY A 545 17.72 23.46 40.27
CA GLY A 545 16.92 22.97 41.39
C GLY A 545 15.49 22.60 41.02
N LEU A 546 15.27 22.06 39.81
CA LEU A 546 14.00 21.49 39.39
C LEU A 546 13.91 19.99 39.72
N LYS A 547 12.68 19.50 39.71
CA LYS A 547 12.33 18.08 39.65
C LYS A 547 12.27 17.68 38.18
N VAL A 548 13.01 16.65 37.78
CA VAL A 548 13.26 16.31 36.37
C VAL A 548 12.86 14.86 36.09
N ILE A 549 11.97 14.67 35.12
CA ILE A 549 11.49 13.37 34.67
C ILE A 549 11.90 13.16 33.21
N GLY A 550 12.66 12.10 32.96
CA GLY A 550 13.15 11.77 31.62
C GLY A 550 12.31 10.69 30.94
N ILE A 551 12.10 10.79 29.63
CA ILE A 551 11.46 9.74 28.83
C ILE A 551 12.48 9.18 27.83
N ALA A 552 12.74 7.87 27.91
CA ALA A 552 13.71 7.16 27.08
C ALA A 552 13.17 5.80 26.59
N GLY A 553 13.90 5.16 25.66
CA GLY A 553 13.44 3.98 24.92
C GLY A 553 14.10 2.64 25.29
N SER A 554 14.73 2.55 26.46
CA SER A 554 15.18 1.29 27.09
C SER A 554 15.43 1.48 28.58
N ASP A 555 15.41 0.39 29.37
CA ASP A 555 15.59 0.43 30.82
C ASP A 555 17.04 0.80 31.21
N GLU A 556 18.01 0.51 30.33
CA GLU A 556 19.42 0.92 30.48
C GLU A 556 19.53 2.44 30.35
N LYS A 557 18.86 3.03 29.36
CA LYS A 557 18.83 4.47 29.15
C LYS A 557 18.10 5.19 30.30
N CYS A 558 17.03 4.59 30.83
CA CYS A 558 16.35 5.08 32.04
C CYS A 558 17.22 4.99 33.31
N LYS A 559 17.96 3.88 33.50
CA LYS A 559 18.93 3.73 34.61
C LYS A 559 20.06 4.75 34.51
N TRP A 560 20.63 4.96 33.33
CA TRP A 560 21.71 5.91 33.11
C TRP A 560 21.32 7.33 33.51
N ILE A 561 20.21 7.85 32.98
CA ILE A 561 19.80 9.24 33.29
C ILE A 561 19.39 9.44 34.76
N THR A 562 18.85 8.42 35.43
CA THR A 562 18.49 8.51 36.86
C THR A 562 19.69 8.36 37.80
N LYS A 563 20.57 7.37 37.55
CA LYS A 563 21.72 7.10 38.43
C LYS A 563 22.88 8.05 38.21
N ASP A 564 23.21 8.29 36.96
CA ASP A 564 24.51 8.86 36.57
C ASP A 564 24.37 10.34 36.17
N LEU A 565 23.18 10.77 35.75
CA LEU A 565 22.84 12.18 35.46
C LEU A 565 21.86 12.82 36.47
N GLY A 566 21.42 12.07 37.49
CA GLY A 566 20.65 12.60 38.62
C GLY A 566 19.20 13.02 38.33
N PHE A 567 18.56 12.51 37.28
CA PHE A 567 17.11 12.69 37.06
C PHE A 567 16.31 12.04 38.20
N ASP A 568 15.25 12.70 38.68
CA ASP A 568 14.46 12.22 39.82
C ASP A 568 13.57 11.00 39.46
N HIS A 569 13.19 10.87 38.18
CA HIS A 569 12.57 9.67 37.62
C HIS A 569 12.86 9.51 36.13
N ALA A 570 12.72 8.28 35.62
CA ALA A 570 12.73 8.01 34.19
C ALA A 570 11.66 6.98 33.79
N ILE A 571 11.01 7.26 32.66
CA ILE A 571 9.94 6.45 32.08
C ILE A 571 10.46 5.79 30.80
N ASN A 572 10.43 4.45 30.74
CA ASN A 572 10.66 3.73 29.50
C ASN A 572 9.33 3.65 28.72
N TYR A 573 9.18 4.49 27.68
CA TYR A 573 7.91 4.58 26.94
C TYR A 573 7.55 3.30 26.17
N LYS A 574 8.47 2.33 26.03
CA LYS A 574 8.21 1.03 25.40
C LYS A 574 7.63 -0.02 26.36
N THR A 575 7.78 0.17 27.67
CA THR A 575 7.36 -0.80 28.71
C THR A 575 6.42 -0.21 29.77
N GLN A 576 6.26 1.12 29.79
CA GLN A 576 5.46 1.85 30.77
C GLN A 576 4.53 2.85 30.10
N ASN A 577 3.32 3.03 30.66
CA ASN A 577 2.39 4.06 30.22
C ASN A 577 2.86 5.44 30.71
N VAL A 578 3.27 6.30 29.77
CA VAL A 578 3.73 7.66 30.04
C VAL A 578 2.69 8.48 30.82
N ALA A 579 1.40 8.32 30.51
CA ALA A 579 0.34 9.09 31.16
C ALA A 579 0.13 8.70 32.64
N GLU A 580 0.34 7.44 32.98
CA GLU A 580 0.16 6.92 34.35
C GLU A 580 1.38 7.20 35.22
N GLU A 581 2.58 7.02 34.67
CA GLU A 581 3.83 7.36 35.36
C GLU A 581 3.97 8.87 35.58
N LEU A 582 3.52 9.73 34.65
CA LEU A 582 3.48 11.18 34.89
C LEU A 582 2.51 11.55 36.03
N LYS A 583 1.31 10.99 36.10
CA LYS A 583 0.39 11.22 37.25
C LYS A 583 0.98 10.79 38.60
N LYS A 584 1.83 9.76 38.59
CA LYS A 584 2.46 9.17 39.78
C LYS A 584 3.71 9.94 40.23
N PHE A 585 4.52 10.43 39.29
CA PHE A 585 5.79 11.09 39.58
C PHE A 585 5.76 12.62 39.43
N ALA A 586 4.78 13.18 38.70
CA ALA A 586 4.42 14.59 38.65
C ALA A 586 2.92 14.80 39.02
N PRO A 587 2.49 14.41 40.24
CA PRO A 587 1.08 14.51 40.66
C PRO A 587 0.58 15.95 40.69
N ASP A 588 1.47 16.91 40.94
CA ASP A 588 1.21 18.35 40.95
C ASP A 588 1.34 19.00 39.54
N GLY A 589 1.42 18.21 38.48
CA GLY A 589 1.50 18.65 37.08
C GLY A 589 2.92 18.98 36.57
N VAL A 590 3.00 19.39 35.30
CA VAL A 590 4.26 19.67 34.59
C VAL A 590 4.36 21.16 34.22
N ASP A 591 5.39 21.85 34.71
CA ASP A 591 5.57 23.29 34.53
C ASP A 591 6.42 23.63 33.30
N CYS A 592 7.43 22.79 33.01
CA CYS A 592 8.34 22.89 31.87
C CYS A 592 8.28 21.58 31.07
N TYR A 593 8.18 21.66 29.75
CA TYR A 593 8.39 20.53 28.85
C TYR A 593 9.41 20.89 27.78
N PHE A 594 10.48 20.10 27.66
CA PHE A 594 11.43 20.20 26.55
C PHE A 594 11.19 19.05 25.59
N ASP A 595 10.72 19.37 24.38
CA ASP A 595 10.29 18.39 23.40
C ASP A 595 11.31 18.19 22.27
N ASN A 596 11.87 16.99 22.20
CA ASN A 596 12.71 16.52 21.09
C ASN A 596 11.97 15.57 20.13
N VAL A 597 10.78 15.09 20.49
CA VAL A 597 10.17 13.88 19.92
C VAL A 597 8.88 14.16 19.15
N GLY A 598 8.01 15.06 19.61
CA GLY A 598 6.69 15.25 19.01
C GLY A 598 5.73 14.07 19.18
N GLY A 599 4.58 14.13 18.49
CA GLY A 599 3.62 13.04 18.43
C GLY A 599 2.90 12.77 19.76
N GLU A 600 2.53 11.51 19.99
CA GLU A 600 1.62 11.15 21.10
C GLU A 600 2.26 11.22 22.50
N ILE A 601 3.61 11.22 22.58
CA ILE A 601 4.30 11.51 23.83
C ILE A 601 4.09 12.98 24.20
N SER A 602 4.19 13.89 23.22
CA SER A 602 4.02 15.33 23.44
C SER A 602 2.60 15.71 23.77
N SER A 603 1.60 15.15 23.08
CA SER A 603 0.19 15.37 23.42
C SER A 603 -0.10 14.89 24.86
N THR A 604 0.35 13.68 25.22
CA THR A 604 0.22 13.10 26.56
C THR A 604 0.78 14.01 27.66
N ILE A 605 1.93 14.64 27.43
CA ILE A 605 2.57 15.54 28.40
C ILE A 605 1.83 16.88 28.47
N ILE A 606 1.44 17.46 27.32
CA ILE A 606 0.71 18.74 27.25
C ILE A 606 -0.63 18.63 28.00
N TYR A 607 -1.31 17.49 27.96
CA TYR A 607 -2.53 17.21 28.75
C TYR A 607 -2.30 17.08 30.28
N GLN A 608 -1.05 17.10 30.75
CA GLN A 608 -0.69 17.06 32.18
C GLN A 608 0.16 18.28 32.61
N MET A 609 0.19 19.33 31.78
CA MET A 609 0.88 20.57 32.14
C MET A 609 0.06 21.44 33.08
N ASN A 610 0.76 22.24 33.88
CA ASN A 610 0.17 23.23 34.76
C ASN A 610 -0.29 24.48 34.01
N LEU A 611 -1.12 25.27 34.70
CA LEU A 611 -1.53 26.60 34.25
C LEU A 611 -0.28 27.48 34.03
N TYR A 612 -0.18 28.09 32.85
CA TYR A 612 1.01 28.82 32.37
C TYR A 612 2.26 27.94 32.13
N GLY A 613 2.08 26.64 31.90
CA GLY A 613 3.13 25.71 31.49
C GLY A 613 3.86 26.16 30.21
N ARG A 614 5.14 25.83 30.08
CA ARG A 614 5.99 26.29 28.96
C ARG A 614 6.65 25.13 28.23
N VAL A 615 6.45 25.05 26.92
CA VAL A 615 7.00 24.03 26.02
C VAL A 615 8.05 24.65 25.09
N ALA A 616 9.27 24.13 25.15
CA ALA A 616 10.32 24.39 24.17
C ALA A 616 10.34 23.23 23.16
N VAL A 617 9.88 23.47 21.93
CA VAL A 617 9.87 22.44 20.87
C VAL A 617 11.17 22.53 20.08
N CYS A 618 12.10 21.63 20.41
CA CYS A 618 13.41 21.50 19.79
C CYS A 618 13.39 20.58 18.56
N GLY A 619 12.48 19.60 18.52
CA GLY A 619 12.46 18.60 17.46
C GLY A 619 11.20 17.75 17.43
N SER A 620 11.10 16.92 16.40
CA SER A 620 9.96 16.02 16.18
C SER A 620 10.43 14.67 15.65
N ILE A 621 11.33 14.00 16.40
CA ILE A 621 11.97 12.74 16.00
C ILE A 621 10.95 11.66 15.58
N SER A 622 9.77 11.61 16.20
CA SER A 622 8.68 10.70 15.82
C SER A 622 8.19 10.87 14.38
N ALA A 623 8.34 12.07 13.80
CA ALA A 623 7.95 12.43 12.45
C ALA A 623 9.12 12.55 11.46
N TYR A 624 10.39 12.40 11.89
CA TYR A 624 11.56 12.59 11.00
C TYR A 624 11.70 11.52 9.90
N ASN A 625 10.99 10.39 10.02
CA ASN A 625 10.89 9.34 8.98
C ASN A 625 9.50 9.29 8.33
N ALA A 626 8.58 10.18 8.70
CA ALA A 626 7.21 10.19 8.19
C ALA A 626 7.09 11.09 6.97
N GLU A 627 6.28 10.69 5.99
CA GLU A 627 5.92 11.55 4.87
C GLU A 627 4.99 12.66 5.38
N LEU A 628 5.02 13.84 4.76
CA LEU A 628 4.20 14.99 5.19
C LEU A 628 2.69 14.69 5.19
N ASN A 629 2.26 13.78 4.32
CA ASN A 629 0.87 13.30 4.23
C ASN A 629 0.58 12.10 5.16
N SER A 630 1.59 11.56 5.85
CA SER A 630 1.51 10.40 6.75
C SER A 630 2.06 10.69 8.16
N LEU A 631 2.08 11.97 8.57
CA LEU A 631 2.56 12.36 9.90
C LEU A 631 1.81 11.60 11.02
N PRO A 632 2.49 11.19 12.11
CA PRO A 632 1.85 10.45 13.20
C PRO A 632 0.66 11.22 13.78
N LYS A 633 -0.54 10.65 13.67
CA LYS A 633 -1.74 11.22 14.28
C LYS A 633 -1.61 11.14 15.81
N CYS A 634 -1.71 12.28 16.47
CA CYS A 634 -1.72 12.41 17.92
C CYS A 634 -3.03 13.05 18.42
N THR A 635 -3.32 12.88 19.70
CA THR A 635 -4.39 13.56 20.41
C THR A 635 -4.24 15.08 20.27
N ILE A 636 -5.34 15.77 19.95
CA ILE A 636 -5.39 17.20 19.64
C ILE A 636 -4.92 18.05 20.83
N ILE A 637 -3.90 18.89 20.64
CA ILE A 637 -3.26 19.65 21.74
C ILE A 637 -3.88 21.03 22.01
N GLN A 638 -4.78 21.49 21.14
CA GLN A 638 -5.43 22.80 21.24
C GLN A 638 -6.29 22.95 22.52
N PRO A 639 -7.09 21.95 22.98
CA PRO A 639 -7.84 22.08 24.22
C PRO A 639 -6.98 22.41 25.45
N PRO A 640 -5.93 21.63 25.82
CA PRO A 640 -5.09 21.97 26.98
C PRO A 640 -4.29 23.26 26.79
N ILE A 641 -3.86 23.59 25.56
CA ILE A 641 -3.21 24.89 25.31
C ILE A 641 -4.13 26.06 25.69
N VAL A 642 -5.43 25.96 25.40
CA VAL A 642 -6.43 26.97 25.78
C VAL A 642 -6.73 26.91 27.30
N THR A 643 -7.05 25.74 27.86
CA THR A 643 -7.51 25.65 29.26
C THR A 643 -6.40 25.82 30.30
N GLN A 644 -5.16 25.50 29.96
CA GLN A 644 -3.98 25.69 30.82
C GLN A 644 -3.11 26.87 30.37
N GLN A 645 -3.53 27.65 29.36
CA GLN A 645 -2.80 28.84 28.88
C GLN A 645 -1.31 28.55 28.58
N ILE A 646 -1.06 27.41 27.93
CA ILE A 646 0.29 26.86 27.74
C ILE A 646 1.02 27.67 26.65
N LYS A 647 2.23 28.15 26.97
CA LYS A 647 3.12 28.74 25.97
C LYS A 647 3.89 27.63 25.25
N LEU A 648 3.62 27.41 23.97
CA LEU A 648 4.37 26.49 23.11
C LEU A 648 5.16 27.30 22.07
N GLU A 649 6.49 27.15 22.05
CA GLU A 649 7.39 27.87 21.13
C GLU A 649 8.41 26.89 20.54
N GLY A 650 8.37 26.72 19.22
CA GLY A 650 9.39 25.99 18.47
C GLY A 650 10.59 26.88 18.15
N PHE A 651 11.79 26.32 18.11
CA PHE A 651 13.01 27.11 17.93
C PHE A 651 14.10 26.38 17.13
N MET A 652 14.98 27.19 16.53
CA MET A 652 16.29 26.77 16.03
C MET A 652 17.36 27.50 16.85
N VAL A 653 18.39 26.79 17.32
CA VAL A 653 19.42 27.36 18.21
C VAL A 653 20.21 28.52 17.57
N MET A 654 20.27 28.58 16.23
CA MET A 654 20.96 29.65 15.49
C MET A 654 20.38 31.05 15.72
N ARG A 655 19.18 31.14 16.34
CA ARG A 655 18.62 32.36 16.93
C ARG A 655 19.58 33.10 17.88
N TRP A 656 20.51 32.38 18.50
CA TRP A 656 21.46 32.90 19.50
C TRP A 656 22.93 32.77 19.04
N LEU A 657 23.20 32.88 17.73
CA LEU A 657 24.58 32.90 17.19
C LEU A 657 25.42 34.07 17.74
N ASP A 658 24.80 35.22 18.00
CA ASP A 658 25.40 36.38 18.67
C ASP A 658 25.90 36.06 20.09
N ARG A 659 25.21 35.14 20.77
CA ARG A 659 25.50 34.68 22.13
C ARG A 659 26.13 33.27 22.17
N TRP A 660 26.60 32.73 21.04
CA TRP A 660 27.02 31.33 20.93
C TRP A 660 28.03 30.88 22.00
N MET A 661 28.99 31.75 22.35
CA MET A 661 30.00 31.48 23.37
C MET A 661 29.49 31.54 24.81
N GLU A 662 28.34 32.18 25.08
CA GLU A 662 27.74 32.25 26.42
C GLU A 662 27.34 30.86 26.92
N GLY A 663 26.63 30.09 26.10
CA GLY A 663 26.22 28.72 26.43
C GLY A 663 27.41 27.77 26.56
N ILE A 664 28.41 27.89 25.67
CA ILE A 664 29.66 27.11 25.74
C ILE A 664 30.40 27.41 27.05
N GLN A 665 30.62 28.68 27.39
CA GLN A 665 31.28 29.07 28.65
C GLN A 665 30.48 28.62 29.88
N LYS A 666 29.15 28.65 29.82
CA LYS A 666 28.28 28.19 30.92
C LYS A 666 28.39 26.68 31.12
N ASN A 667 28.32 25.91 30.05
CA ASN A 667 28.44 24.45 30.07
C ASN A 667 29.85 24.03 30.51
N LEU A 668 30.91 24.64 29.95
CA LEU A 668 32.30 24.40 30.34
C LEU A 668 32.53 24.64 31.83
N LYS A 669 31.99 25.74 32.37
CA LYS A 669 32.03 26.01 33.81
C LYS A 669 31.32 24.93 34.62
N TRP A 670 30.15 24.45 34.19
CA TRP A 670 29.44 23.38 34.90
C TRP A 670 30.12 22.01 34.82
N ILE A 671 30.84 21.70 33.73
CA ILE A 671 31.68 20.50 33.63
C ILE A 671 32.86 20.60 34.62
N HIS A 672 33.61 21.72 34.65
CA HIS A 672 34.69 21.90 35.62
C HIS A 672 34.21 21.99 37.08
N GLU A 673 33.00 22.47 37.34
CA GLU A 673 32.36 22.42 38.67
C GLU A 673 31.85 21.00 39.05
N GLY A 674 31.99 20.00 38.18
CA GLY A 674 31.51 18.62 38.40
C GLY A 674 29.97 18.50 38.43
N LYS A 675 29.26 19.51 37.93
CA LYS A 675 27.79 19.61 37.96
C LYS A 675 27.12 19.11 36.68
N LEU A 676 27.89 18.99 35.60
CA LEU A 676 27.43 18.49 34.32
C LEU A 676 28.40 17.43 33.81
N VAL A 677 27.90 16.22 33.61
CA VAL A 677 28.64 15.03 33.23
C VAL A 677 28.35 14.73 31.76
N TYR A 678 29.41 14.43 31.01
CA TYR A 678 29.34 14.08 29.60
C TYR A 678 29.57 12.58 29.37
N HIS A 679 29.02 12.09 28.26
CA HIS A 679 29.28 10.75 27.72
C HIS A 679 29.26 10.86 26.19
N GLU A 680 30.32 10.45 25.54
CA GLU A 680 30.44 10.47 24.08
C GLU A 680 30.47 9.04 23.54
N THR A 681 29.97 8.85 22.32
CA THR A 681 30.07 7.58 21.60
C THR A 681 30.83 7.87 20.31
N VAL A 682 32.05 7.34 20.21
CA VAL A 682 33.00 7.63 19.14
C VAL A 682 33.21 6.36 18.33
N THR A 683 33.06 6.48 17.01
CA THR A 683 33.35 5.40 16.06
C THR A 683 34.68 5.70 15.37
N GLU A 684 35.68 4.83 15.55
CA GLU A 684 36.99 5.00 14.91
C GLU A 684 36.98 4.50 13.46
N GLY A 685 37.14 5.43 12.50
CA GLY A 685 37.33 5.14 11.08
C GLY A 685 36.39 5.94 10.17
N PHE A 686 36.95 6.70 9.21
CA PHE A 686 36.16 7.46 8.22
C PHE A 686 35.39 6.52 7.26
N ASP A 687 35.91 5.31 7.07
CA ASP A 687 35.26 4.19 6.39
C ASP A 687 33.91 3.79 7.02
N LYS A 688 33.74 4.02 8.33
CA LYS A 688 32.54 3.65 9.12
C LYS A 688 31.55 4.79 9.31
N MET A 689 31.72 5.90 8.60
CA MET A 689 30.80 7.06 8.71
C MET A 689 29.36 6.70 8.34
N PHE A 690 29.14 5.76 7.39
CA PHE A 690 27.80 5.24 7.12
C PHE A 690 27.24 4.44 8.30
N ASP A 691 28.02 3.50 8.85
CA ASP A 691 27.62 2.63 9.97
C ASP A 691 27.33 3.41 11.26
N ALA A 692 28.03 4.53 11.48
CA ALA A 692 27.73 5.48 12.55
C ALA A 692 26.47 6.30 12.29
N PHE A 693 26.21 6.64 11.02
CA PHE A 693 25.11 7.51 10.60
C PHE A 693 23.74 6.86 10.69
N VAL A 694 23.66 5.57 10.38
CA VAL A 694 22.49 4.76 10.68
C VAL A 694 22.41 4.47 12.19
N GLY A 695 22.11 5.47 13.03
CA GLY A 695 22.01 5.37 14.50
C GLY A 695 20.56 5.30 15.02
N GLU A 696 20.09 4.46 15.97
CA GLU A 696 20.64 3.38 16.83
C GLU A 696 22.01 2.75 16.46
N PRO A 697 22.27 2.07 15.29
CA PRO A 697 21.63 0.81 14.82
C PRO A 697 20.79 0.74 13.50
N LYS A 698 20.11 1.72 12.87
CA LYS A 698 19.03 2.62 13.33
C LYS A 698 18.64 3.73 12.31
N ALA A 699 19.21 3.70 11.12
CA ALA A 699 18.79 4.42 9.90
C ALA A 699 19.06 5.93 9.84
N THR A 700 19.20 6.42 8.60
CA THR A 700 19.19 7.81 8.09
C THR A 700 19.28 7.83 6.54
N ASP A 701 18.21 8.25 5.86
CA ASP A 701 18.17 8.67 4.44
C ASP A 701 16.94 9.60 4.27
N VAL A 702 16.74 10.42 3.21
CA VAL A 702 17.49 10.65 1.95
C VAL A 702 17.35 12.12 1.45
N LYS A 703 17.59 12.36 0.15
CA LYS A 703 18.02 13.59 -0.54
C LYS A 703 16.88 14.22 -1.41
N ILE A 704 17.08 15.37 -2.10
CA ILE A 704 16.13 16.21 -2.91
C ILE A 704 15.24 17.20 -2.07
N VAL A 705 15.07 18.52 -2.32
CA VAL A 705 15.74 19.62 -3.11
C VAL A 705 15.37 21.02 -2.49
N GLU A 706 15.57 22.20 -3.16
CA GLU A 706 14.71 23.45 -3.19
C GLU A 706 15.49 24.82 -3.13
N GLU A 707 15.20 25.91 -3.89
CA GLU A 707 14.13 26.20 -4.89
C GLU A 707 14.42 27.41 -5.87
N GLU A 708 13.41 27.73 -6.71
CA GLU A 708 13.01 29.03 -7.33
C GLU A 708 13.29 29.41 -8.83
N LEU A 709 12.55 30.46 -9.29
CA LEU A 709 12.10 30.83 -10.67
C LEU A 709 12.44 32.33 -10.97
N PRO A 710 11.92 33.08 -12.00
CA PRO A 710 10.99 32.86 -13.15
C PRO A 710 11.62 33.38 -14.50
N PRO A 711 11.02 34.16 -15.46
CA PRO A 711 9.63 34.40 -15.91
C PRO A 711 9.32 34.40 -17.45
N ILE A 712 8.05 34.10 -17.80
CA ILE A 712 7.12 34.72 -18.78
C ILE A 712 7.64 35.42 -20.08
N LYS A 713 7.10 35.05 -21.26
CA LYS A 713 6.54 36.01 -22.25
C LYS A 713 5.61 35.46 -23.38
N ASP A 714 4.51 36.20 -23.58
CA ASP A 714 3.69 36.51 -24.79
C ASP A 714 3.39 35.49 -25.93
N GLY A 715 2.09 35.42 -26.31
CA GLY A 715 1.71 35.58 -27.73
C GLY A 715 0.62 34.67 -28.34
N GLY A 716 -0.42 35.27 -28.93
CA GLY A 716 -1.12 34.71 -30.11
C GLY A 716 -2.61 34.34 -29.98
N ILE A 717 -3.49 35.08 -30.69
CA ILE A 717 -4.89 34.70 -30.98
C ILE A 717 -5.06 34.53 -32.49
N CYS A 718 -5.71 33.45 -32.95
CA CYS A 718 -6.46 33.50 -34.21
C CYS A 718 -7.60 32.47 -34.27
N LEU A 719 -8.69 32.82 -34.95
CA LEU A 719 -9.78 31.91 -35.34
C LEU A 719 -9.54 31.43 -36.78
N ILE A 720 -10.18 30.32 -37.17
CA ILE A 720 -11.16 30.32 -38.29
C ILE A 720 -11.90 28.95 -38.35
N LYS A 721 -13.19 28.99 -38.71
CA LYS A 721 -14.01 27.80 -39.05
C LYS A 721 -14.01 27.60 -40.56
N ILE A 722 -14.26 26.37 -41.03
CA ILE A 722 -15.12 26.13 -42.20
C ILE A 722 -15.74 24.72 -42.11
N LEU A 723 -16.96 24.57 -42.64
CA LEU A 723 -17.67 23.29 -42.73
C LEU A 723 -17.46 22.66 -44.12
N ILE A 724 -17.59 21.34 -44.21
CA ILE A 724 -18.10 20.68 -45.42
C ILE A 724 -19.27 19.78 -45.05
N ASN A 725 -20.40 19.98 -45.74
CA ASN A 725 -21.57 19.10 -45.73
C ASN A 725 -21.51 18.19 -46.96
N ILE A 726 -21.89 16.91 -46.82
CA ILE A 726 -22.44 16.11 -47.93
C ILE A 726 -23.71 15.43 -47.42
N ASN A 727 -24.77 15.46 -48.23
CA ASN A 727 -26.11 15.03 -47.87
C ASN A 727 -26.81 14.39 -49.08
N LEU A 728 -27.13 13.09 -49.00
CA LEU A 728 -27.97 12.32 -49.95
C LEU A 728 -28.39 10.99 -49.26
N GLN A 729 -29.59 10.43 -49.44
CA GLN A 729 -30.89 11.04 -49.78
C GLN A 729 -32.05 10.07 -49.41
N ILE A 730 -33.08 10.60 -48.73
CA ILE A 730 -34.53 10.34 -48.92
C ILE A 730 -35.03 8.91 -49.27
N MET A 731 -35.92 8.33 -48.43
CA MET A 731 -37.32 8.03 -48.85
C MET A 731 -38.31 7.65 -47.72
N PHE A 732 -39.40 8.43 -47.63
CA PHE A 732 -40.77 8.16 -47.13
C PHE A 732 -41.13 7.80 -45.66
N LYS A 733 -42.08 8.61 -45.13
CA LYS A 733 -43.06 8.36 -44.03
C LYS A 733 -42.47 8.22 -42.62
N LYS A 734 -43.16 8.55 -41.51
CA LYS A 734 -44.54 9.07 -41.27
C LYS A 734 -44.46 10.46 -40.58
N ILE A 735 -45.60 11.10 -40.29
CA ILE A 735 -45.60 12.27 -39.38
C ILE A 735 -45.22 11.75 -37.98
N SER A 736 -44.21 12.34 -37.36
CA SER A 736 -43.54 11.80 -36.16
C SER A 736 -44.12 12.29 -34.82
N GLU A 737 -45.22 13.07 -34.86
CA GLU A 737 -45.73 13.82 -33.71
C GLU A 737 -47.10 13.36 -33.21
N TYR A 738 -47.22 13.28 -31.89
CA TYR A 738 -48.46 13.00 -31.17
C TYR A 738 -48.46 13.66 -29.77
N LEU A 739 -49.64 14.05 -29.30
CA LEU A 739 -49.87 14.66 -27.99
C LEU A 739 -50.33 13.59 -26.99
N VAL A 740 -49.68 13.57 -25.83
CA VAL A 740 -50.03 12.67 -24.72
C VAL A 740 -50.43 13.43 -23.46
N GLU A 741 -51.34 12.82 -22.73
CA GLU A 741 -51.82 13.17 -21.39
C GLU A 741 -51.25 12.13 -20.40
N ALA A 742 -50.66 12.60 -19.30
CA ALA A 742 -50.07 11.73 -18.28
C ALA A 742 -51.16 11.06 -17.44
N GLU A 743 -51.11 9.72 -17.30
CA GLU A 743 -51.95 8.97 -16.36
C GLU A 743 -51.17 8.66 -15.06
N TYR A 744 -49.88 8.34 -15.19
CA TYR A 744 -48.98 8.07 -14.06
C TYR A 744 -47.56 8.62 -14.32
N LEU A 745 -46.90 9.12 -13.26
CA LEU A 745 -45.50 9.55 -13.29
C LEU A 745 -44.65 8.75 -12.29
N SER A 746 -43.41 8.49 -12.66
CA SER A 746 -42.43 7.81 -11.81
C SER A 746 -41.74 8.76 -10.84
N VAL A 747 -41.52 8.33 -9.60
CA VAL A 747 -40.62 8.98 -8.64
C VAL A 747 -39.45 8.04 -8.33
N ASP A 748 -38.21 8.48 -8.51
CA ASP A 748 -37.01 7.61 -8.44
C ASP A 748 -35.78 8.26 -7.78
N PRO A 749 -34.96 7.52 -7.00
CA PRO A 749 -33.75 8.04 -6.35
C PRO A 749 -32.75 8.69 -7.32
N TYR A 750 -32.60 8.16 -8.54
CA TYR A 750 -31.62 8.66 -9.51
C TYR A 750 -31.92 10.12 -9.93
N MET A 751 -33.17 10.58 -9.80
CA MET A 751 -33.56 11.93 -10.21
C MET A 751 -32.77 13.01 -9.47
N ARG A 752 -32.37 12.77 -8.21
CA ARG A 752 -31.54 13.67 -7.39
C ARG A 752 -30.10 13.84 -7.92
N PHE A 753 -29.52 12.77 -8.47
CA PHE A 753 -28.17 12.82 -9.04
C PHE A 753 -28.18 13.41 -10.46
N PHE A 754 -29.20 13.09 -11.26
CA PHE A 754 -29.32 13.57 -12.63
C PHE A 754 -29.90 14.99 -12.74
N SER A 755 -30.66 15.49 -11.75
CA SER A 755 -31.14 16.89 -11.70
C SER A 755 -30.00 17.89 -11.81
N ASN A 756 -28.88 17.61 -11.14
CA ASN A 756 -27.71 18.48 -11.08
C ASN A 756 -26.94 18.56 -12.41
N LYS A 757 -27.41 17.84 -13.45
CA LYS A 757 -26.88 17.83 -14.81
C LYS A 757 -27.86 18.39 -15.84
N LEU A 758 -29.05 18.83 -15.41
CA LEU A 758 -30.05 19.45 -16.27
C LEU A 758 -29.80 20.97 -16.40
N PRO A 759 -30.12 21.60 -17.54
CA PRO A 759 -30.14 23.05 -17.64
C PRO A 759 -31.11 23.68 -16.63
N LEU A 760 -30.74 24.84 -16.07
CA LEU A 760 -31.67 25.63 -15.26
C LEU A 760 -32.94 25.97 -16.07
N ASN A 761 -34.09 25.96 -15.39
CA ASN A 761 -35.43 26.15 -15.96
C ASN A 761 -35.89 25.07 -16.96
N SER A 762 -35.19 23.92 -17.06
CA SER A 762 -35.68 22.76 -17.82
C SER A 762 -36.67 21.89 -17.03
N THR A 763 -37.44 21.05 -17.71
CA THR A 763 -38.40 20.14 -17.06
C THR A 763 -37.69 19.04 -16.29
N MET A 764 -38.14 18.78 -15.06
CA MET A 764 -37.64 17.69 -14.23
C MET A 764 -37.81 16.33 -14.94
N ILE A 765 -36.78 15.46 -14.87
CA ILE A 765 -36.82 14.15 -15.54
C ILE A 765 -37.71 13.14 -14.82
N GLY A 766 -38.31 12.23 -15.59
CA GLY A 766 -39.13 11.13 -15.10
C GLY A 766 -39.68 10.30 -16.25
N ALA A 767 -40.03 9.05 -15.96
CA ALA A 767 -40.84 8.21 -16.83
C ALA A 767 -42.34 8.47 -16.57
N GLN A 768 -43.15 8.29 -17.61
CA GLN A 768 -44.61 8.33 -17.52
C GLN A 768 -45.23 7.09 -18.14
N VAL A 769 -46.45 6.77 -17.69
CA VAL A 769 -47.46 6.11 -18.51
C VAL A 769 -48.41 7.21 -18.97
N SER A 770 -48.57 7.36 -20.28
CA SER A 770 -49.33 8.46 -20.88
C SER A 770 -50.28 7.96 -21.96
N LYS A 771 -51.49 8.48 -21.98
CA LYS A 771 -52.52 8.20 -22.97
C LYS A 771 -52.35 9.14 -24.17
N ILE A 772 -52.47 8.62 -25.39
CA ILE A 772 -52.42 9.43 -26.61
C ILE A 772 -53.79 10.07 -26.82
N ILE A 773 -53.84 11.41 -26.83
CA ILE A 773 -55.09 12.19 -26.99
C ILE A 773 -55.22 12.84 -28.37
N GLU A 774 -54.11 13.17 -29.05
CA GLU A 774 -54.08 13.52 -30.47
C GLU A 774 -52.87 12.82 -31.12
N SER A 775 -53.00 12.29 -32.33
CA SER A 775 -51.87 11.71 -33.05
C SER A 775 -51.98 11.91 -34.55
N LYS A 776 -50.84 12.22 -35.18
CA LYS A 776 -50.67 12.23 -36.63
C LYS A 776 -49.85 11.02 -37.10
N ASN A 777 -49.40 10.17 -36.18
CA ASN A 777 -48.65 8.96 -36.46
C ASN A 777 -49.55 7.70 -36.32
N PRO A 778 -49.86 6.97 -37.40
CA PRO A 778 -50.71 5.78 -37.32
C PRO A 778 -50.07 4.60 -36.56
N ASP A 779 -48.76 4.62 -36.27
CA ASP A 779 -48.12 3.63 -35.40
C ASP A 779 -48.34 3.89 -33.91
N TYR A 780 -48.92 5.06 -33.57
CA TYR A 780 -49.19 5.53 -32.21
C TYR A 780 -50.61 6.11 -32.19
N PRO A 781 -51.66 5.28 -32.28
CA PRO A 781 -53.04 5.72 -32.48
C PRO A 781 -53.64 6.41 -31.25
N VAL A 782 -54.60 7.32 -31.48
CA VAL A 782 -55.35 7.98 -30.40
C VAL A 782 -56.08 6.95 -29.54
N GLY A 783 -56.05 7.11 -28.23
CA GLY A 783 -56.60 6.19 -27.24
C GLY A 783 -55.65 5.07 -26.79
N SER A 784 -54.55 4.81 -27.51
CA SER A 784 -53.51 3.91 -27.00
C SER A 784 -52.65 4.58 -25.93
N ARG A 785 -51.79 3.80 -25.28
CA ARG A 785 -50.91 4.26 -24.19
C ARG A 785 -49.45 4.06 -24.53
N VAL A 786 -48.60 4.93 -24.03
CA VAL A 786 -47.15 4.88 -24.19
C VAL A 786 -46.43 4.93 -22.85
N VAL A 787 -45.24 4.35 -22.82
CA VAL A 787 -44.27 4.47 -21.72
C VAL A 787 -43.05 5.21 -22.25
N GLY A 788 -42.58 6.24 -21.55
CA GLY A 788 -41.42 7.01 -22.00
C GLY A 788 -40.84 7.98 -20.97
N ARG A 789 -39.55 8.31 -21.10
CA ARG A 789 -38.88 9.32 -20.28
C ARG A 789 -39.16 10.73 -20.81
N ILE A 790 -40.36 11.24 -20.51
CA ILE A 790 -40.82 12.56 -21.00
C ILE A 790 -40.90 13.65 -19.92
N GLY A 791 -40.50 13.36 -18.68
CA GLY A 791 -40.37 14.33 -17.59
C GLY A 791 -41.62 14.52 -16.74
N TRP A 792 -41.57 15.45 -15.79
CA TRP A 792 -42.70 15.83 -14.95
C TRP A 792 -43.52 16.94 -15.62
N ARG A 793 -44.62 16.55 -16.28
CA ARG A 793 -45.63 17.46 -16.86
C ARG A 793 -46.91 16.66 -17.16
N THR A 794 -48.07 17.28 -17.08
CA THR A 794 -49.35 16.59 -17.39
C THR A 794 -49.54 16.33 -18.89
N HIS A 795 -48.97 17.17 -19.76
CA HIS A 795 -49.14 17.09 -21.21
C HIS A 795 -47.82 17.25 -21.97
N THR A 796 -47.59 16.44 -23.00
CA THR A 796 -46.38 16.49 -23.84
C THR A 796 -46.68 16.23 -25.32
N ILE A 797 -46.16 17.07 -26.23
CA ILE A 797 -46.03 16.69 -27.65
C ILE A 797 -44.74 15.88 -27.80
N ILE A 798 -44.88 14.62 -28.19
CA ILE A 798 -43.78 13.70 -28.44
C ILE A 798 -43.49 13.71 -29.94
N ASN A 799 -42.27 14.13 -30.32
CA ASN A 799 -41.75 13.96 -31.68
C ASN A 799 -40.68 12.87 -31.68
N LEU A 800 -40.95 11.73 -32.32
CA LEU A 800 -40.07 10.56 -32.32
C LEU A 800 -38.69 10.81 -32.93
N ASN A 801 -38.54 11.83 -33.78
CA ASN A 801 -37.26 12.18 -34.41
C ASN A 801 -36.30 12.87 -33.43
N ASN A 802 -36.80 13.35 -32.29
CA ASN A 802 -36.02 14.11 -31.30
C ASN A 802 -35.44 13.22 -30.17
N PHE A 803 -35.64 11.89 -30.22
CA PHE A 803 -35.10 10.94 -29.25
C PHE A 803 -33.83 10.30 -29.80
N SER A 804 -32.67 10.63 -29.23
CA SER A 804 -31.43 9.91 -29.50
C SER A 804 -31.49 8.49 -28.93
N GLU A 805 -31.11 7.48 -29.72
CA GLU A 805 -31.34 6.08 -29.35
C GLU A 805 -30.38 5.55 -28.26
N ASN A 806 -29.37 6.33 -27.85
CA ASN A 806 -28.28 5.89 -26.95
C ASN A 806 -27.94 6.90 -25.83
N THR A 807 -28.92 7.45 -25.11
CA THR A 807 -28.63 8.20 -23.87
C THR A 807 -29.52 7.81 -22.69
N VAL A 808 -28.98 7.91 -21.47
CA VAL A 808 -29.72 7.70 -20.20
C VAL A 808 -30.95 8.63 -20.09
N TYR A 809 -30.89 9.78 -20.76
CA TYR A 809 -31.89 10.84 -20.71
C TYR A 809 -33.08 10.60 -21.67
N SER A 810 -32.90 9.85 -22.77
CA SER A 810 -33.90 9.74 -23.85
C SER A 810 -34.25 8.28 -24.21
N ILE A 811 -34.99 7.60 -23.32
CA ILE A 811 -35.66 6.34 -23.71
C ILE A 811 -36.79 6.70 -24.68
N LYS A 812 -36.67 6.26 -25.94
CA LYS A 812 -37.66 6.41 -27.02
C LYS A 812 -39.02 5.86 -26.56
N PRO A 813 -40.11 6.65 -26.57
CA PRO A 813 -41.40 6.19 -26.07
C PRO A 813 -41.94 5.03 -26.88
N TYR A 814 -42.37 3.96 -26.21
CA TYR A 814 -42.91 2.75 -26.82
C TYR A 814 -44.37 2.57 -26.41
N LEU A 815 -45.17 1.89 -27.25
CA LEU A 815 -46.53 1.51 -26.90
C LEU A 815 -46.51 0.60 -25.67
N LEU A 816 -47.34 0.90 -24.68
CA LEU A 816 -47.55 0.06 -23.50
C LEU A 816 -48.04 -1.32 -23.98
N PRO A 817 -47.40 -2.44 -23.59
CA PRO A 817 -47.92 -3.77 -23.87
C PRO A 817 -49.31 -3.98 -23.25
N ASP A 818 -50.05 -4.97 -23.75
CA ASP A 818 -51.22 -5.43 -23.01
C ASP A 818 -50.79 -6.00 -21.65
N PHE A 819 -51.53 -5.61 -20.61
CA PHE A 819 -51.30 -5.93 -19.20
C PHE A 819 -52.45 -6.77 -18.63
N GLU A 820 -53.45 -7.13 -19.44
CA GLU A 820 -54.69 -7.79 -18.99
C GLU A 820 -55.35 -6.94 -17.88
N ASP A 821 -55.74 -7.53 -16.74
CA ASP A 821 -56.35 -6.83 -15.61
C ASP A 821 -55.32 -6.15 -14.66
N LEU A 822 -54.00 -6.19 -14.97
CA LEU A 822 -52.96 -5.61 -14.11
C LEU A 822 -52.89 -4.08 -14.19
N PRO A 823 -52.53 -3.37 -13.09
CA PRO A 823 -52.35 -1.93 -13.11
C PRO A 823 -51.31 -1.45 -14.13
N LEU A 824 -51.72 -0.51 -14.98
CA LEU A 824 -50.88 0.10 -16.02
C LEU A 824 -49.60 0.74 -15.44
N SER A 825 -49.67 1.19 -14.19
CA SER A 825 -48.56 1.77 -13.42
C SER A 825 -47.36 0.84 -13.26
N LEU A 826 -47.54 -0.49 -13.30
CA LEU A 826 -46.45 -1.47 -13.17
C LEU A 826 -45.39 -1.34 -14.29
N ALA A 827 -45.70 -0.66 -15.39
CA ALA A 827 -44.74 -0.25 -16.43
C ALA A 827 -43.67 0.75 -15.94
N LEU A 828 -43.90 1.39 -14.78
CA LEU A 828 -42.93 2.21 -14.05
C LEU A 828 -42.22 1.42 -12.94
N GLY A 829 -42.71 0.20 -12.63
CA GLY A 829 -42.27 -0.68 -11.54
C GLY A 829 -41.75 -2.03 -12.03
N VAL A 830 -42.38 -3.12 -11.58
CA VAL A 830 -41.92 -4.52 -11.76
C VAL A 830 -41.98 -5.02 -13.22
N LEU A 831 -42.82 -4.42 -14.06
CA LEU A 831 -42.87 -4.67 -15.51
C LEU A 831 -42.07 -3.61 -16.32
N GLY A 832 -41.37 -2.72 -15.61
CA GLY A 832 -40.69 -1.56 -16.17
C GLY A 832 -39.19 -1.50 -15.85
N HIS A 833 -38.67 -0.26 -15.79
CA HIS A 833 -37.25 0.00 -15.56
C HIS A 833 -36.72 -0.59 -14.23
N PRO A 834 -37.42 -0.51 -13.08
CA PRO A 834 -37.02 -1.23 -11.87
C PRO A 834 -36.97 -2.76 -12.04
N GLY A 835 -37.98 -3.36 -12.67
CA GLY A 835 -38.01 -4.81 -12.95
C GLY A 835 -36.84 -5.26 -13.84
N ASN A 836 -36.52 -4.51 -14.89
CA ASN A 836 -35.36 -4.78 -15.75
C ASN A 836 -34.01 -4.56 -15.03
N THR A 837 -33.97 -3.62 -14.07
CA THR A 837 -32.79 -3.38 -13.24
C THR A 837 -32.56 -4.55 -12.27
N ALA A 838 -33.62 -5.04 -11.63
CA ALA A 838 -33.57 -6.21 -10.77
C ALA A 838 -33.19 -7.48 -11.54
N TYR A 839 -33.88 -7.74 -12.65
CA TYR A 839 -33.69 -8.94 -13.47
C TYR A 839 -32.27 -9.02 -14.03
N PHE A 840 -31.86 -8.08 -14.90
CA PHE A 840 -30.56 -8.21 -15.56
C PHE A 840 -29.38 -7.99 -14.61
N GLY A 841 -29.49 -7.10 -13.62
CA GLY A 841 -28.46 -6.94 -12.61
C GLY A 841 -28.18 -8.28 -11.89
N PHE A 842 -29.23 -8.92 -11.38
CA PHE A 842 -29.08 -10.16 -10.63
C PHE A 842 -28.72 -11.37 -11.51
N ILE A 843 -29.39 -11.55 -12.65
CA ILE A 843 -29.18 -12.72 -13.53
C ILE A 843 -27.82 -12.67 -14.26
N GLU A 844 -27.42 -11.52 -14.80
CA GLU A 844 -26.22 -11.43 -15.64
C GLU A 844 -24.93 -11.24 -14.85
N ILE A 845 -24.96 -10.53 -13.71
CA ILE A 845 -23.76 -10.24 -12.91
C ILE A 845 -23.65 -11.25 -11.77
N CYS A 846 -24.66 -11.36 -10.91
CA CYS A 846 -24.62 -12.31 -9.80
C CYS A 846 -24.71 -13.78 -10.26
N LYS A 847 -25.32 -14.08 -11.42
CA LYS A 847 -25.41 -15.45 -11.99
C LYS A 847 -25.81 -16.50 -10.93
N PRO A 848 -26.95 -16.30 -10.25
CA PRO A 848 -27.31 -17.01 -9.02
C PRO A 848 -27.52 -18.52 -9.23
N LYS A 849 -27.20 -19.31 -8.21
CA LYS A 849 -27.42 -20.76 -8.18
C LYS A 849 -28.30 -21.14 -6.99
N THR A 850 -29.16 -22.14 -7.17
CA THR A 850 -30.00 -22.67 -6.09
C THR A 850 -29.16 -23.12 -4.89
N GLY A 851 -29.59 -22.75 -3.67
CA GLY A 851 -28.88 -23.01 -2.42
C GLY A 851 -27.86 -21.95 -1.99
N GLU A 852 -27.49 -20.99 -2.86
CA GLU A 852 -26.63 -19.86 -2.50
C GLU A 852 -27.33 -18.85 -1.57
N THR A 853 -26.53 -18.05 -0.86
CA THR A 853 -27.00 -16.94 -0.01
C THR A 853 -26.87 -15.60 -0.74
N LEU A 854 -27.98 -14.89 -0.84
CA LEU A 854 -28.14 -13.54 -1.39
C LEU A 854 -28.36 -12.52 -0.27
N VAL A 855 -27.60 -11.43 -0.28
CA VAL A 855 -27.91 -10.21 0.48
C VAL A 855 -28.39 -9.11 -0.47
N VAL A 856 -29.37 -8.32 -0.04
CA VAL A 856 -29.89 -7.16 -0.78
C VAL A 856 -29.87 -5.91 0.10
N SER A 857 -29.12 -4.87 -0.28
CA SER A 857 -29.20 -3.56 0.38
C SER A 857 -30.38 -2.75 -0.17
N GLY A 858 -31.07 -1.98 0.68
CA GLY A 858 -32.28 -1.25 0.25
C GLY A 858 -33.45 -2.17 -0.11
N ALA A 859 -33.55 -3.33 0.55
CA ALA A 859 -34.42 -4.45 0.17
C ALA A 859 -35.92 -4.14 0.09
N ALA A 860 -36.40 -3.09 0.77
CA ALA A 860 -37.80 -2.66 0.72
C ALA A 860 -38.10 -1.58 -0.34
N GLY A 861 -37.14 -1.25 -1.21
CA GLY A 861 -37.33 -0.36 -2.36
C GLY A 861 -37.66 -1.11 -3.65
N ALA A 862 -38.11 -0.38 -4.67
CA ALA A 862 -38.61 -0.91 -5.96
C ALA A 862 -37.73 -1.98 -6.64
N VAL A 863 -36.40 -1.84 -6.59
CA VAL A 863 -35.47 -2.82 -7.17
C VAL A 863 -35.18 -3.94 -6.17
N GLY A 864 -34.84 -3.61 -4.91
CA GLY A 864 -34.45 -4.60 -3.91
C GLY A 864 -35.53 -5.63 -3.57
N SER A 865 -36.80 -5.19 -3.52
CA SER A 865 -37.96 -6.06 -3.26
C SER A 865 -38.23 -7.04 -4.41
N HIS A 866 -37.90 -6.65 -5.64
CA HIS A 866 -37.98 -7.49 -6.82
C HIS A 866 -36.80 -8.49 -6.88
N VAL A 867 -35.57 -8.03 -6.61
CA VAL A 867 -34.36 -8.88 -6.59
C VAL A 867 -34.49 -10.02 -5.58
N GLY A 868 -34.95 -9.72 -4.36
CA GLY A 868 -35.11 -10.75 -3.33
C GLY A 868 -36.14 -11.81 -3.71
N GLN A 869 -37.25 -11.42 -4.33
CA GLN A 869 -38.24 -12.36 -4.86
C GLN A 869 -37.67 -13.24 -5.97
N ILE A 870 -36.89 -12.70 -6.93
CA ILE A 870 -36.17 -13.55 -7.90
C ILE A 870 -35.22 -14.51 -7.17
N GLY A 871 -34.53 -14.07 -6.12
CA GLY A 871 -33.72 -14.93 -5.26
C GLY A 871 -34.52 -16.11 -4.68
N LYS A 872 -35.71 -15.87 -4.12
CA LYS A 872 -36.60 -16.92 -3.62
C LYS A 872 -37.11 -17.86 -4.72
N ILE A 873 -37.50 -17.31 -5.88
CA ILE A 873 -37.97 -18.08 -7.05
C ILE A 873 -36.87 -19.04 -7.56
N LEU A 874 -35.60 -18.64 -7.50
CA LEU A 874 -34.45 -19.46 -7.89
C LEU A 874 -33.93 -20.40 -6.77
N GLY A 875 -34.59 -20.40 -5.60
CA GLY A 875 -34.27 -21.26 -4.47
C GLY A 875 -33.01 -20.85 -3.72
N LEU A 876 -32.73 -19.54 -3.62
CA LEU A 876 -31.70 -19.00 -2.75
C LEU A 876 -32.24 -18.71 -1.35
N LYS A 877 -31.32 -18.59 -0.40
CA LYS A 877 -31.55 -17.94 0.89
C LYS A 877 -31.33 -16.44 0.73
N VAL A 878 -32.27 -15.62 1.16
CA VAL A 878 -32.32 -14.17 0.88
C VAL A 878 -32.44 -13.38 2.17
N ILE A 879 -31.50 -12.45 2.38
CA ILE A 879 -31.45 -11.56 3.54
C ILE A 879 -31.55 -10.11 3.07
N GLY A 880 -32.55 -9.38 3.57
CA GLY A 880 -32.78 -7.99 3.19
C GLY A 880 -32.26 -7.00 4.23
N ILE A 881 -31.69 -5.87 3.79
CA ILE A 881 -31.33 -4.75 4.66
C ILE A 881 -32.26 -3.57 4.35
N ALA A 882 -32.99 -3.09 5.36
CA ALA A 882 -34.00 -2.03 5.22
C ALA A 882 -33.98 -1.03 6.40
N GLY A 883 -34.73 0.08 6.27
CA GLY A 883 -34.62 1.26 7.15
C GLY A 883 -35.78 1.50 8.12
N SER A 884 -36.62 0.49 8.38
CA SER A 884 -37.64 0.47 9.46
C SER A 884 -38.07 -0.97 9.73
N ASP A 885 -38.62 -1.24 10.92
CA ASP A 885 -39.11 -2.57 11.28
C ASP A 885 -40.34 -2.97 10.45
N GLU A 886 -41.20 -2.01 10.12
CA GLU A 886 -42.30 -2.16 9.14
C GLU A 886 -41.79 -2.71 7.80
N LYS A 887 -40.70 -2.13 7.27
CA LYS A 887 -40.06 -2.58 6.02
C LYS A 887 -39.45 -3.96 6.13
N CYS A 888 -38.89 -4.30 7.29
CA CYS A 888 -38.36 -5.64 7.55
C CYS A 888 -39.48 -6.69 7.67
N ASN A 889 -40.61 -6.32 8.29
CA ASN A 889 -41.81 -7.15 8.36
C ASN A 889 -42.39 -7.41 6.97
N TRP A 890 -42.55 -6.38 6.13
CA TRP A 890 -43.10 -6.51 4.77
C TRP A 890 -42.30 -7.50 3.92
N ILE A 891 -40.97 -7.33 3.82
CA ILE A 891 -40.16 -8.19 2.95
C ILE A 891 -40.05 -9.64 3.46
N THR A 892 -40.16 -9.88 4.77
CA THR A 892 -40.12 -11.25 5.32
C THR A 892 -41.47 -11.97 5.26
N LYS A 893 -42.56 -11.28 5.60
CA LYS A 893 -43.91 -11.88 5.67
C LYS A 893 -44.58 -11.97 4.30
N ASP A 894 -44.49 -10.91 3.51
CA ASP A 894 -45.30 -10.75 2.30
C ASP A 894 -44.50 -11.06 1.02
N LEU A 895 -43.16 -10.91 1.06
CA LEU A 895 -42.25 -11.23 -0.05
C LEU A 895 -41.35 -12.47 0.19
N GLY A 896 -41.49 -13.15 1.33
CA GLY A 896 -40.83 -14.42 1.62
C GLY A 896 -39.30 -14.40 1.80
N PHE A 897 -38.70 -13.25 2.14
CA PHE A 897 -37.28 -13.18 2.52
C PHE A 897 -37.03 -14.00 3.81
N ASP A 898 -35.93 -14.75 3.87
CA ASP A 898 -35.62 -15.64 5.01
C ASP A 898 -35.18 -14.86 6.27
N HIS A 899 -34.66 -13.64 6.11
CA HIS A 899 -34.45 -12.69 7.20
C HIS A 899 -34.43 -11.23 6.71
N ALA A 900 -34.65 -10.28 7.62
CA ALA A 900 -34.48 -8.86 7.37
C ALA A 900 -33.82 -8.12 8.53
N ILE A 901 -32.93 -7.19 8.20
CA ILE A 901 -32.11 -6.41 9.13
C ILE A 901 -32.50 -4.93 9.02
N ASN A 902 -32.95 -4.34 10.13
CA ASN A 902 -33.16 -2.90 10.24
C ASN A 902 -31.82 -2.21 10.59
N TYR A 903 -31.16 -1.61 9.59
CA TYR A 903 -29.83 -1.00 9.80
C TYR A 903 -29.82 0.19 10.75
N LYS A 904 -30.99 0.74 11.13
CA LYS A 904 -31.10 1.85 12.10
C LYS A 904 -31.19 1.40 13.55
N THR A 905 -31.50 0.12 13.80
CA THR A 905 -31.73 -0.43 15.16
C THR A 905 -30.89 -1.66 15.46
N GLN A 906 -30.25 -2.27 14.46
CA GLN A 906 -29.46 -3.50 14.58
C GLN A 906 -28.05 -3.34 14.00
N ASN A 907 -27.07 -4.04 14.59
CA ASN A 907 -25.74 -4.15 14.00
C ASN A 907 -25.79 -5.11 12.78
N VAL A 908 -25.66 -4.54 11.58
CA VAL A 908 -25.67 -5.29 10.31
C VAL A 908 -24.57 -6.36 10.28
N ALA A 909 -23.40 -6.10 10.85
CA ALA A 909 -22.29 -7.05 10.82
C ALA A 909 -22.57 -8.30 11.67
N GLU A 910 -23.20 -8.14 12.83
CA GLU A 910 -23.55 -9.24 13.75
C GLU A 910 -24.72 -10.07 13.22
N GLU A 911 -25.77 -9.40 12.71
CA GLU A 911 -26.93 -10.08 12.13
C GLU A 911 -26.54 -10.86 10.85
N LEU A 912 -25.63 -10.35 10.02
CA LEU A 912 -25.11 -11.12 8.89
C LEU A 912 -24.33 -12.37 9.33
N LYS A 913 -23.46 -12.28 10.35
CA LYS A 913 -22.76 -13.48 10.89
C LYS A 913 -23.74 -14.54 11.42
N LYS A 914 -24.84 -14.09 12.03
CA LYS A 914 -25.89 -14.94 12.63
C LYS A 914 -26.79 -15.58 11.58
N PHE A 915 -27.17 -14.85 10.53
CA PHE A 915 -28.13 -15.33 9.53
C PHE A 915 -27.49 -15.83 8.23
N ALA A 916 -26.25 -15.46 7.92
CA ALA A 916 -25.40 -16.03 6.86
C ALA A 916 -24.12 -16.68 7.43
N PRO A 917 -24.20 -17.66 8.35
CA PRO A 917 -23.03 -18.27 9.00
C PRO A 917 -22.11 -19.04 8.04
N ASN A 918 -22.61 -19.37 6.85
CA ASN A 918 -21.87 -20.03 5.77
C ASN A 918 -21.33 -19.03 4.72
N GLY A 919 -21.33 -17.73 5.02
CA GLY A 919 -20.95 -16.66 4.09
C GLY A 919 -22.04 -16.27 3.09
N ILE A 920 -21.69 -15.33 2.21
CA ILE A 920 -22.61 -14.70 1.24
C ILE A 920 -22.05 -14.86 -0.18
N ASP A 921 -22.83 -15.43 -1.10
CA ASP A 921 -22.37 -15.75 -2.46
C ASP A 921 -22.77 -14.68 -3.48
N CYS A 922 -23.94 -14.05 -3.27
CA CYS A 922 -24.47 -12.97 -4.09
C CYS A 922 -24.75 -11.74 -3.22
N TYR A 923 -24.36 -10.55 -3.70
CA TYR A 923 -24.77 -9.29 -3.09
C TYR A 923 -25.32 -8.35 -4.17
N PHE A 924 -26.54 -7.85 -3.97
CA PHE A 924 -27.12 -6.81 -4.80
C PHE A 924 -27.15 -5.49 -4.03
N ASP A 925 -26.35 -4.53 -4.47
CA ASP A 925 -26.12 -3.27 -3.78
C ASP A 925 -26.86 -2.08 -4.44
N ASN A 926 -27.82 -1.52 -3.72
CA ASN A 926 -28.51 -0.28 -4.08
C ASN A 926 -27.97 0.95 -3.30
N VAL A 927 -27.10 0.73 -2.31
CA VAL A 927 -26.82 1.70 -1.23
C VAL A 927 -25.43 2.29 -1.29
N GLY A 928 -24.39 1.49 -1.47
CA GLY A 928 -23.01 1.96 -1.40
C GLY A 928 -22.50 2.19 0.03
N GLY A 929 -21.22 2.56 0.13
CA GLY A 929 -20.59 2.96 1.39
C GLY A 929 -20.36 1.83 2.40
N GLU A 930 -20.49 2.16 3.69
CA GLU A 930 -20.11 1.27 4.79
C GLU A 930 -20.95 -0.02 4.84
N ILE A 931 -22.24 0.04 4.47
CA ILE A 931 -23.09 -1.17 4.38
C ILE A 931 -22.52 -2.15 3.36
N SER A 932 -22.04 -1.65 2.21
CA SER A 932 -21.40 -2.49 1.19
C SER A 932 -20.10 -3.11 1.69
N SER A 933 -19.28 -2.37 2.43
CA SER A 933 -18.06 -2.90 3.03
C SER A 933 -18.38 -4.01 4.03
N VAL A 934 -19.32 -3.79 4.94
CA VAL A 934 -19.77 -4.76 5.95
C VAL A 934 -20.30 -6.05 5.32
N VAL A 935 -21.02 -5.95 4.19
CA VAL A 935 -21.48 -7.13 3.43
C VAL A 935 -20.32 -7.83 2.73
N MET A 936 -19.46 -7.09 2.02
CA MET A 936 -18.35 -7.66 1.24
C MET A 936 -17.34 -8.40 2.12
N HIS A 937 -17.02 -7.89 3.32
CA HIS A 937 -16.19 -8.58 4.32
C HIS A 937 -16.77 -9.92 4.84
N GLN A 938 -18.01 -10.27 4.48
CA GLN A 938 -18.67 -11.53 4.85
C GLN A 938 -19.03 -12.40 3.62
N MET A 939 -18.52 -12.05 2.44
CA MET A 939 -18.74 -12.83 1.23
C MET A 939 -17.83 -14.07 1.14
N ASN A 940 -18.33 -15.09 0.45
CA ASN A 940 -17.60 -16.31 0.14
C ASN A 940 -16.58 -16.11 -0.99
N PRO A 941 -15.57 -16.99 -1.10
CA PRO A 941 -14.71 -17.08 -2.27
C PRO A 941 -15.52 -17.24 -3.56
N PHE A 942 -15.15 -16.48 -4.60
CA PHE A 942 -15.86 -16.34 -5.88
C PHE A 942 -17.29 -15.77 -5.75
N GLY A 943 -17.55 -15.00 -4.68
CA GLY A 943 -18.78 -14.23 -4.53
C GLY A 943 -18.93 -13.11 -5.56
N ARG A 944 -20.18 -12.73 -5.88
CA ARG A 944 -20.51 -11.79 -6.95
C ARG A 944 -21.35 -10.62 -6.45
N VAL A 945 -20.94 -9.40 -6.80
CA VAL A 945 -21.57 -8.14 -6.37
C VAL A 945 -22.11 -7.37 -7.57
N SER A 946 -23.42 -7.09 -7.56
CA SER A 946 -24.09 -6.22 -8.51
C SER A 946 -24.29 -4.84 -7.89
N ILE A 947 -23.52 -3.83 -8.31
CA ILE A 947 -23.71 -2.45 -7.83
C ILE A 947 -24.70 -1.75 -8.77
N CYS A 948 -25.93 -1.58 -8.29
CA CYS A 948 -27.03 -0.91 -8.96
C CYS A 948 -27.08 0.60 -8.66
N GLY A 949 -26.56 1.03 -7.50
CA GLY A 949 -26.68 2.40 -7.06
C GLY A 949 -25.83 2.70 -5.81
N SER A 950 -25.83 3.96 -5.41
CA SER A 950 -25.07 4.45 -4.27
C SER A 950 -25.88 5.50 -3.48
N ILE A 951 -27.12 5.19 -3.10
CA ILE A 951 -28.04 6.17 -2.48
C ILE A 951 -27.47 6.82 -1.19
N SER A 952 -26.50 6.17 -0.52
CA SER A 952 -25.76 6.75 0.61
C SER A 952 -24.97 8.02 0.27
N ALA A 953 -24.78 8.34 -1.01
CA ALA A 953 -23.98 9.47 -1.48
C ALA A 953 -24.75 10.37 -2.49
N TYR A 954 -26.05 10.15 -2.73
CA TYR A 954 -26.82 10.96 -3.70
C TYR A 954 -27.11 12.39 -3.22
N ASN A 955 -26.81 12.71 -1.96
CA ASN A 955 -26.96 14.06 -1.39
C ASN A 955 -25.61 14.76 -1.11
N GLU A 956 -24.49 14.07 -1.34
CA GLU A 956 -23.14 14.60 -1.08
C GLU A 956 -22.62 15.38 -2.30
N ASP A 957 -21.77 16.38 -2.07
CA ASP A 957 -21.13 17.10 -3.16
C ASP A 957 -20.05 16.22 -3.84
N PRO A 958 -19.81 16.35 -5.17
CA PRO A 958 -18.82 15.55 -5.88
C PRO A 958 -17.37 15.69 -5.38
N GLY A 959 -17.08 16.69 -4.54
CA GLY A 959 -15.79 16.89 -3.87
C GLY A 959 -15.73 16.44 -2.41
N SER A 960 -16.85 15.96 -1.84
CA SER A 960 -16.97 15.55 -0.42
C SER A 960 -17.50 14.12 -0.28
N LEU A 961 -17.21 13.25 -1.25
CA LEU A 961 -17.67 11.86 -1.25
C LEU A 961 -17.24 11.13 0.03
N PRO A 962 -18.13 10.33 0.65
CA PRO A 962 -17.86 9.71 1.94
C PRO A 962 -16.79 8.63 1.83
N GLN A 963 -16.16 8.33 2.96
CA GLN A 963 -15.20 7.22 3.06
C GLN A 963 -15.82 6.02 3.77
N CYS A 964 -15.60 4.82 3.22
CA CYS A 964 -15.93 3.55 3.87
C CYS A 964 -14.65 2.76 4.19
N THR A 965 -14.76 1.71 4.98
CA THR A 965 -13.68 0.72 5.17
C THR A 965 -13.23 0.14 3.80
N GLU A 966 -11.95 -0.19 3.64
CA GLU A 966 -11.39 -0.62 2.35
C GLU A 966 -11.73 -2.08 2.01
N VAL A 967 -12.21 -2.33 0.78
CA VAL A 967 -12.69 -3.66 0.33
C VAL A 967 -11.72 -4.40 -0.61
N PHE A 968 -10.66 -3.78 -1.11
CA PHE A 968 -9.75 -4.35 -2.11
C PHE A 968 -9.00 -5.58 -1.57
N SER A 969 -8.58 -5.58 -0.31
CA SER A 969 -8.01 -6.79 0.33
C SER A 969 -8.98 -7.98 0.35
N THR A 970 -10.28 -7.71 0.50
CA THR A 970 -11.33 -8.73 0.54
C THR A 970 -11.71 -9.20 -0.87
N ILE A 971 -11.78 -8.27 -1.84
CA ILE A 971 -11.93 -8.59 -3.27
C ILE A 971 -10.81 -9.55 -3.70
N LEU A 972 -9.58 -9.32 -3.26
CA LEU A 972 -8.41 -10.18 -3.50
C LEU A 972 -8.50 -11.56 -2.81
N ASP A 973 -8.65 -11.61 -1.48
CA ASP A 973 -8.62 -12.89 -0.73
C ASP A 973 -9.76 -13.84 -1.17
N ASN A 974 -10.95 -13.28 -1.37
CA ASN A 974 -12.13 -14.02 -1.79
C ASN A 974 -12.33 -14.03 -3.30
N GLN A 975 -11.43 -13.46 -4.11
CA GLN A 975 -11.53 -13.43 -5.57
C GLN A 975 -12.92 -13.00 -6.07
N LEU A 976 -13.45 -11.90 -5.51
CA LEU A 976 -14.80 -11.42 -5.79
C LEU A 976 -14.88 -10.79 -7.18
N GLN A 977 -15.99 -11.02 -7.90
CA GLN A 977 -16.37 -10.19 -9.04
C GLN A 977 -17.32 -9.10 -8.55
N VAL A 978 -16.96 -7.84 -8.78
CA VAL A 978 -17.74 -6.65 -8.40
C VAL A 978 -17.99 -5.82 -9.65
N GLU A 979 -19.26 -5.64 -10.03
CA GLU A 979 -19.59 -4.96 -11.28
C GLU A 979 -20.68 -3.91 -11.07
N GLY A 980 -20.41 -2.68 -11.49
CA GLY A 980 -21.42 -1.63 -11.59
C GLY A 980 -22.13 -1.67 -12.93
N PHE A 981 -23.41 -1.27 -12.97
CA PHE A 981 -24.18 -1.33 -14.21
C PHE A 981 -25.25 -0.24 -14.31
N ILE A 982 -25.66 0.06 -15.55
CA ILE A 982 -26.89 0.80 -15.84
C ILE A 982 -27.74 -0.09 -16.75
N THR A 983 -28.98 -0.40 -16.33
CA THR A 983 -29.83 -1.41 -16.99
C THR A 983 -30.04 -1.19 -18.50
N ILE A 984 -29.93 0.05 -19.00
CA ILE A 984 -30.08 0.37 -20.43
C ILE A 984 -29.07 -0.36 -21.34
N ARG A 985 -27.98 -0.92 -20.80
CA ARG A 985 -27.03 -1.77 -21.54
C ARG A 985 -27.64 -3.08 -22.08
N TRP A 986 -28.87 -3.41 -21.66
CA TRP A 986 -29.66 -4.56 -22.12
C TRP A 986 -31.03 -4.14 -22.68
N MET A 987 -31.16 -2.90 -23.20
CA MET A 987 -32.46 -2.36 -23.66
C MET A 987 -33.07 -3.16 -24.83
N ASP A 988 -32.23 -3.78 -25.66
CA ASP A 988 -32.60 -4.75 -26.70
C ASP A 988 -33.28 -6.01 -26.14
N ARG A 989 -32.85 -6.46 -24.94
CA ARG A 989 -33.36 -7.64 -24.24
C ARG A 989 -34.50 -7.35 -23.28
N PHE A 990 -34.92 -6.10 -23.05
CA PHE A 990 -35.94 -5.74 -22.05
C PHE A 990 -37.26 -6.55 -22.12
N ARG A 991 -37.64 -7.09 -23.29
CA ARG A 991 -38.82 -7.96 -23.41
C ARG A 991 -38.66 -9.33 -22.72
N GLU A 992 -37.44 -9.82 -22.53
CA GLU A 992 -37.11 -11.04 -21.78
C GLU A 992 -37.50 -10.90 -20.30
N SER A 993 -37.01 -9.83 -19.66
CA SER A 993 -37.36 -9.45 -18.28
C SER A 993 -38.86 -9.17 -18.14
N PHE A 994 -39.47 -8.43 -19.07
CA PHE A 994 -40.93 -8.22 -19.07
C PHE A 994 -41.68 -9.55 -19.08
N ASN A 995 -41.39 -10.44 -20.03
CA ASN A 995 -42.09 -11.72 -20.17
C ASN A 995 -41.93 -12.58 -18.91
N LYS A 996 -40.76 -12.57 -18.26
CA LYS A 996 -40.51 -13.34 -17.03
C LYS A 996 -41.20 -12.74 -15.81
N ASN A 997 -41.13 -11.43 -15.61
CA ASN A 997 -41.80 -10.77 -14.49
C ASN A 997 -43.33 -10.87 -14.63
N PHE A 998 -43.88 -10.72 -15.84
CA PHE A 998 -45.31 -10.90 -16.13
C PHE A 998 -45.76 -12.35 -15.86
N GLN A 999 -45.00 -13.34 -16.35
CA GLN A 999 -45.25 -14.76 -16.02
C GLN A 999 -45.24 -15.00 -14.50
N TRP A 1000 -44.28 -14.46 -13.76
CA TRP A 1000 -44.21 -14.67 -12.31
C TRP A 1000 -45.31 -13.97 -11.52
N ILE A 1001 -45.88 -12.86 -12.03
CA ILE A 1001 -47.08 -12.25 -11.46
C ILE A 1001 -48.31 -13.13 -11.72
N GLN A 1002 -48.51 -13.60 -12.96
CA GLN A 1002 -49.60 -14.54 -13.31
C GLN A 1002 -49.49 -15.89 -12.58
N GLU A 1003 -48.28 -16.33 -12.22
CA GLU A 1003 -48.03 -17.54 -11.41
C GLU A 1003 -48.09 -17.30 -9.88
N GLU A 1004 -48.49 -16.10 -9.43
CA GLU A 1004 -48.52 -15.66 -8.01
C GLU A 1004 -47.16 -15.77 -7.26
N LYS A 1005 -46.05 -15.89 -8.02
CA LYS A 1005 -44.67 -16.02 -7.49
C LYS A 1005 -43.97 -14.69 -7.26
N LEU A 1006 -44.45 -13.62 -7.89
CA LEU A 1006 -43.92 -12.26 -7.72
C LEU A 1006 -45.06 -11.31 -7.38
N VAL A 1007 -45.05 -10.82 -6.14
CA VAL A 1007 -46.00 -9.85 -5.60
C VAL A 1007 -45.42 -8.44 -5.77
N TYR A 1008 -46.27 -7.50 -6.17
CA TYR A 1008 -45.91 -6.09 -6.34
C TYR A 1008 -46.58 -5.20 -5.29
N HIS A 1009 -45.95 -4.07 -5.00
CA HIS A 1009 -46.53 -3.02 -4.18
C HIS A 1009 -46.04 -1.65 -4.66
N GLU A 1010 -46.97 -0.70 -4.76
CA GLU A 1010 -46.69 0.66 -5.20
C GLU A 1010 -47.23 1.65 -4.15
N THR A 1011 -46.37 2.56 -3.69
CA THR A 1011 -46.79 3.74 -2.94
C THR A 1011 -47.31 4.76 -3.94
N VAL A 1012 -48.63 4.95 -3.96
CA VAL A 1012 -49.32 5.87 -4.86
C VAL A 1012 -49.60 7.19 -4.15
N THR A 1013 -49.27 8.31 -4.79
CA THR A 1013 -49.77 9.64 -4.43
C THR A 1013 -50.72 10.13 -5.52
N ASP A 1014 -51.90 10.61 -5.16
CA ASP A 1014 -52.83 11.22 -6.14
C ASP A 1014 -52.53 12.73 -6.31
N GLY A 1015 -52.66 13.22 -7.54
CA GLY A 1015 -52.56 14.63 -7.92
C GLY A 1015 -51.14 15.08 -8.30
N PHE A 1016 -51.01 15.69 -9.48
CA PHE A 1016 -49.73 16.19 -10.02
C PHE A 1016 -49.06 17.26 -9.12
N ASP A 1017 -49.83 18.05 -8.38
CA ASP A 1017 -49.26 19.09 -7.50
C ASP A 1017 -48.42 18.48 -6.34
N ASN A 1018 -48.68 17.22 -5.98
CA ASN A 1018 -47.97 16.49 -4.92
C ASN A 1018 -46.66 15.82 -5.40
N MET A 1019 -46.24 16.01 -6.65
CA MET A 1019 -45.02 15.41 -7.23
C MET A 1019 -43.74 15.70 -6.43
N PHE A 1020 -43.62 16.89 -5.83
CA PHE A 1020 -42.45 17.27 -5.04
C PHE A 1020 -42.41 16.52 -3.70
N ASP A 1021 -43.53 16.49 -2.97
CA ASP A 1021 -43.62 15.84 -1.67
C ASP A 1021 -43.44 14.32 -1.80
N ALA A 1022 -44.01 13.70 -2.84
CA ALA A 1022 -43.77 12.28 -3.15
C ALA A 1022 -42.28 11.97 -3.39
N PHE A 1023 -41.52 12.89 -4.00
CA PHE A 1023 -40.08 12.76 -4.22
C PHE A 1023 -39.26 12.97 -2.95
N VAL A 1024 -39.61 13.95 -2.12
CA VAL A 1024 -38.99 14.16 -0.80
C VAL A 1024 -39.23 12.96 0.11
N ASP A 1025 -40.45 12.40 0.12
CA ASP A 1025 -40.81 11.25 0.94
C ASP A 1025 -40.16 9.95 0.46
N MET A 1026 -39.96 9.80 -0.85
CA MET A 1026 -39.16 8.70 -1.42
C MET A 1026 -37.67 8.82 -1.03
N LEU A 1027 -37.08 10.02 -1.06
CA LEU A 1027 -35.69 10.22 -0.64
C LEU A 1027 -35.48 10.01 0.87
N HIS A 1028 -36.46 10.38 1.71
CA HIS A 1028 -36.47 10.02 3.13
C HIS A 1028 -36.84 8.54 3.37
N GLY A 1029 -37.20 7.80 2.33
CA GLY A 1029 -37.52 6.38 2.40
C GLY A 1029 -38.79 6.08 3.19
N LYS A 1030 -39.85 6.89 3.05
CA LYS A 1030 -41.18 6.57 3.60
C LYS A 1030 -41.91 5.49 2.77
N ASN A 1031 -41.72 5.49 1.44
CA ASN A 1031 -42.43 4.60 0.52
C ASN A 1031 -42.11 3.10 0.72
N LEU A 1032 -43.08 2.22 0.49
CA LEU A 1032 -42.87 0.79 0.25
C LEU A 1032 -42.84 0.52 -1.26
N GLY A 1033 -41.97 -0.39 -1.72
CA GLY A 1033 -41.89 -0.78 -3.13
C GLY A 1033 -41.57 0.40 -4.06
N LYS A 1034 -42.37 0.56 -5.13
CA LYS A 1034 -42.22 1.64 -6.11
C LYS A 1034 -43.06 2.87 -5.75
N ALA A 1035 -42.45 4.05 -5.72
CA ALA A 1035 -43.17 5.32 -5.61
C ALA A 1035 -43.63 5.80 -7.00
N ILE A 1036 -44.93 6.11 -7.12
CA ILE A 1036 -45.57 6.70 -8.30
C ILE A 1036 -46.53 7.82 -7.89
N VAL A 1037 -46.80 8.72 -8.83
CA VAL A 1037 -47.89 9.68 -8.72
C VAL A 1037 -48.91 9.40 -9.82
N LYS A 1038 -50.20 9.36 -9.44
CA LYS A 1038 -51.34 9.27 -10.35
C LYS A 1038 -51.91 10.67 -10.57
N VAL A 1039 -52.19 11.01 -11.83
CA VAL A 1039 -52.63 12.37 -12.23
C VAL A 1039 -54.12 12.57 -11.95
#